data_AF-A0A6G0UF21-F1
#
_entry.id   AF-A0A6G0UF21-F1
#
_cell.length_a   1.000
_cell.length_b   1.000
_cell.length_c   1.000
_cell.angle_alpha   90.00
_cell.angle_beta   90.00
_cell.angle_gamma   90.00
#
_symmetry.space_group_name_H-M   'P 1'
#
loop_
_entity.id
_entity.type
_entity.pdbx_description
1 polymer ?
#
loop_
_entity_poly.entity_id
_entity_poly.type
_entity_poly.pdbx_seq_one_letter_code
_entity_poly.pdbx_strand_id
1 'polypeptide(L)'
;MEKLIEEVREIFKDNEINIEDVYKVLSNYKSNPLDWKKYAHFDAHKYTRNLVDQGNGKYNMLVLCWGPGMASSIHDHTNSHCFVKTLDGNLTESLYDWPKEDEKDVPLHKKRECTYGVNEVTYMSDEIGLHRMENPSHSDGCVSLHLYIPPFDTCRIFDEETGRDSQSVVTFYTKYACFQGRTSMSGIRIVRDILTQDQVESQFDYSPDTETIGQKIKILTKKKIKNLTPWKLLKKFIPVFKWVPEYKTRDLSSDIIAGLTVAILNIPQAMAYSALANIPPVIGLYTSFLPTLLYVILGTSKHIPLGMFALVALMAGHVEQRLRTDSTMPSDITASDLYEVESVQIITALTFAVGIVLAVMALLQVHFVSAYLSDEVIAGFTAASAIHVVWSQIPICFALDLPERDGIFVLFKVIVDFFENIKDTNSWALVISICCIVFLYVGKNYVNPQVKKFCAIPIPFELIVLVVTTILSNVLEFHDKHGVEVVGKIPTGLPLPRLPKMNRVRDVFVDAITVAIVTYAITFSVAKLFAKKHGYKVDAAQEIRALSICQLVSSFMLCHPSSASLSRSTINEQIGAKSQLSSFISAWVILIIILWVAPLVEQLPMCVLASIILVALKSMLIQVTQLPSLWRTSKYDFMIWLVSFLGTVLWDVSQGLVIAILFSLLTIVIRTQMPKAFS
;
A
#
# COMPACT_ATOMS: atom_id res chain seq x y z
N MET A 1 -59.28 7.49 0.24
CA MET A 1 -58.43 7.85 1.41
C MET A 1 -59.21 8.71 2.40
N GLU A 2 -59.89 9.78 1.99
CA GLU A 2 -60.64 10.65 2.93
C GLU A 2 -61.73 9.90 3.70
N LYS A 3 -62.52 9.05 3.03
CA LYS A 3 -63.48 8.17 3.68
C LYS A 3 -62.84 7.21 4.70
N LEU A 4 -61.64 6.69 4.40
CA LEU A 4 -60.88 5.84 5.33
C LEU A 4 -60.45 6.65 6.56
N ILE A 5 -60.00 7.89 6.38
CA ILE A 5 -59.65 8.80 7.47
C ILE A 5 -60.87 9.03 8.37
N GLU A 6 -62.05 9.28 7.79
CA GLU A 6 -63.29 9.47 8.55
C GLU A 6 -63.67 8.21 9.35
N GLU A 7 -63.67 7.03 8.72
CA GLU A 7 -63.97 5.76 9.39
C GLU A 7 -63.00 5.47 10.54
N VAL A 8 -61.70 5.71 10.34
CA VAL A 8 -60.71 5.59 11.42
C VAL A 8 -60.96 6.65 12.50
N ARG A 9 -61.23 7.91 12.17
CA ARG A 9 -61.52 8.94 13.18
C ARG A 9 -62.74 8.61 14.04
N GLU A 10 -63.78 7.99 13.46
CA GLU A 10 -64.95 7.53 14.22
C GLU A 10 -64.58 6.45 15.25
N ILE A 11 -63.76 5.45 14.87
CA ILE A 11 -63.27 4.42 15.81
C ILE A 11 -62.52 5.07 16.99
N PHE A 12 -61.75 6.13 16.72
CA PHE A 12 -60.91 6.78 17.72
C PHE A 12 -61.61 7.92 18.49
N LYS A 13 -62.92 8.12 18.30
CA LYS A 13 -63.72 8.98 19.19
C LYS A 13 -63.80 8.37 20.59
N ASP A 14 -63.98 7.06 20.66
CA ASP A 14 -64.01 6.32 21.91
C ASP A 14 -62.58 6.13 22.48
N ASN A 15 -62.48 5.84 23.77
CA ASN A 15 -61.20 5.60 24.46
C ASN A 15 -60.84 4.11 24.54
N GLU A 16 -61.79 3.22 24.27
CA GLU A 16 -61.58 1.78 24.17
C GLU A 16 -61.62 1.40 22.69
N ILE A 17 -60.48 0.95 22.16
CA ILE A 17 -60.33 0.65 20.73
C ILE A 17 -60.19 -0.86 20.55
N ASN A 18 -61.11 -1.44 19.78
CA ASN A 18 -61.00 -2.83 19.37
C ASN A 18 -60.08 -2.96 18.14
N ILE A 19 -59.00 -3.74 18.29
CA ILE A 19 -58.01 -4.02 17.25
C ILE A 19 -58.67 -4.64 16.00
N GLU A 20 -59.68 -5.50 16.18
CA GLU A 20 -60.37 -6.15 15.06
C GLU A 20 -61.14 -5.15 14.19
N ASP A 21 -61.69 -4.09 14.77
CA ASP A 21 -62.48 -3.11 14.03
C ASP A 21 -61.57 -2.21 13.19
N VAL A 22 -60.39 -1.87 13.69
CA VAL A 22 -59.32 -1.23 12.92
C VAL A 22 -58.87 -2.12 11.76
N TYR A 23 -58.64 -3.41 12.03
CA TYR A 23 -58.26 -4.37 10.99
C TYR A 23 -59.33 -4.52 9.90
N LYS A 24 -60.63 -4.56 10.28
CA LYS A 24 -61.77 -4.61 9.34
C LYS A 24 -61.84 -3.36 8.47
N VAL A 25 -61.70 -2.17 9.05
CA VAL A 25 -61.73 -0.89 8.30
C VAL A 25 -60.59 -0.83 7.29
N LEU A 26 -59.36 -1.19 7.69
CA LEU A 26 -58.23 -1.25 6.76
C LEU A 26 -58.40 -2.33 5.68
N SER A 27 -59.00 -3.47 6.01
CA SER A 27 -59.25 -4.56 5.05
C SER A 27 -60.32 -4.19 4.02
N ASN A 28 -61.36 -3.48 4.45
CA ASN A 28 -62.47 -3.03 3.60
C ASN A 28 -62.05 -1.93 2.62
N TYR A 29 -61.07 -1.10 2.99
CA TYR A 29 -60.51 -0.13 2.08
C TYR A 29 -59.81 -0.82 0.90
N LYS A 30 -60.26 -0.51 -0.33
CA LYS A 30 -59.57 -0.91 -1.57
C LYS A 30 -58.65 0.21 -2.03
N SER A 31 -57.39 -0.12 -2.23
CA SER A 31 -56.36 0.81 -2.68
C SER A 31 -56.73 1.39 -4.05
N ASN A 32 -56.73 2.72 -4.12
CA ASN A 32 -56.89 3.48 -5.35
C ASN A 32 -55.77 4.52 -5.42
N PRO A 33 -54.87 4.47 -6.43
CA PRO A 33 -53.78 5.42 -6.56
C PRO A 33 -54.22 6.89 -6.52
N LEU A 34 -55.39 7.23 -7.05
CA LEU A 34 -55.90 8.61 -7.03
C LEU A 34 -56.10 9.15 -5.61
N ASP A 35 -56.35 8.26 -4.64
CA ASP A 35 -56.67 8.62 -3.27
C ASP A 35 -55.43 8.94 -2.42
N TRP A 36 -54.35 8.16 -2.61
CA TRP A 36 -53.17 8.20 -1.73
C TRP A 36 -51.93 8.79 -2.41
N LYS A 37 -51.89 8.87 -3.75
CA LYS A 37 -50.73 9.37 -4.50
C LYS A 37 -50.36 10.80 -4.14
N LYS A 38 -51.32 11.62 -3.69
CA LYS A 38 -51.05 12.97 -3.16
C LYS A 38 -50.14 12.97 -1.92
N TYR A 39 -50.12 11.88 -1.14
CA TYR A 39 -49.27 11.72 0.04
C TYR A 39 -47.99 10.91 -0.25
N ALA A 40 -47.93 10.21 -1.38
CA ALA A 40 -46.82 9.30 -1.69
C ALA A 40 -45.65 10.05 -2.34
N HIS A 41 -44.65 10.41 -1.54
CA HIS A 41 -43.44 11.09 -2.00
C HIS A 41 -42.23 10.16 -1.90
N PHE A 42 -41.65 9.77 -3.03
CA PHE A 42 -40.45 8.94 -3.06
C PHE A 42 -39.16 9.77 -2.87
N ASP A 43 -38.12 9.12 -2.35
CA ASP A 43 -36.73 9.62 -2.31
C ASP A 43 -35.80 8.57 -2.93
N ALA A 44 -34.74 9.03 -3.59
CA ALA A 44 -33.84 8.15 -4.34
C ALA A 44 -32.91 7.30 -3.46
N HIS A 45 -32.72 7.69 -2.19
CA HIS A 45 -31.69 7.12 -1.32
C HIS A 45 -32.24 6.45 -0.06
N LYS A 46 -33.50 6.73 0.31
CA LYS A 46 -34.14 6.12 1.48
C LYS A 46 -35.65 5.98 1.29
N TYR A 47 -36.27 5.06 2.03
CA TYR A 47 -37.72 5.02 2.11
C TYR A 47 -38.22 6.27 2.86
N THR A 48 -39.40 6.74 2.52
CA THR A 48 -39.98 7.96 3.09
C THR A 48 -41.18 7.62 3.97
N ARG A 49 -41.42 8.44 5.00
CA ARG A 49 -42.58 8.35 5.91
C ARG A 49 -43.43 9.60 5.75
N ASN A 50 -44.59 9.51 5.11
CA ASN A 50 -45.43 10.67 4.80
C ASN A 50 -46.65 10.67 5.70
N LEU A 51 -46.77 11.66 6.60
CA LEU A 51 -47.87 11.74 7.54
C LEU A 51 -49.16 12.16 6.83
N VAL A 52 -50.19 11.32 6.92
CA VAL A 52 -51.51 11.52 6.30
C VAL A 52 -52.49 12.13 7.30
N ASP A 53 -52.56 11.57 8.50
CA ASP A 53 -53.47 12.02 9.55
C ASP A 53 -52.93 11.73 10.95
N GLN A 54 -53.22 12.61 11.91
CA GLN A 54 -52.88 12.44 13.33
C GLN A 54 -54.11 12.16 14.20
N GLY A 55 -55.30 12.09 13.58
CA GLY A 55 -56.57 12.04 14.29
C GLY A 55 -56.69 13.21 15.27
N ASN A 56 -56.65 12.90 16.57
CA ASN A 56 -56.61 13.83 17.70
C ASN A 56 -55.41 13.57 18.64
N GLY A 57 -54.27 13.12 18.10
CA GLY A 57 -53.10 12.71 18.88
C GLY A 57 -53.17 11.28 19.42
N LYS A 58 -54.23 10.53 19.08
CA LYS A 58 -54.42 9.12 19.49
C LYS A 58 -53.76 8.11 18.54
N TYR A 59 -53.47 8.49 17.29
CA TYR A 59 -52.78 7.64 16.31
C TYR A 59 -51.97 8.49 15.32
N ASN A 60 -51.03 7.84 14.63
CA ASN A 60 -50.39 8.40 13.44
C ASN A 60 -50.66 7.49 12.24
N MET A 61 -51.29 8.03 11.20
CA MET A 61 -51.48 7.35 9.93
C MET A 61 -50.49 7.87 8.89
N LEU A 62 -49.65 6.99 8.35
CA LEU A 62 -48.54 7.29 7.46
C LEU A 62 -48.64 6.52 6.15
N VAL A 63 -48.27 7.17 5.05
CA VAL A 63 -47.97 6.49 3.78
C VAL A 63 -46.46 6.39 3.65
N LEU A 64 -45.94 5.16 3.62
CA LEU A 64 -44.53 4.88 3.40
C LEU A 64 -44.29 4.55 1.93
N CYS A 65 -43.24 5.14 1.36
CA CYS A 65 -42.83 4.88 -0.02
C CYS A 65 -41.45 4.24 -0.02
N TRP A 66 -41.39 3.03 -0.56
CA TRP A 66 -40.20 2.19 -0.60
C TRP A 66 -39.67 2.15 -2.02
N GLY A 67 -38.43 2.59 -2.22
CA GLY A 67 -37.71 2.36 -3.47
C GLY A 67 -37.32 0.89 -3.64
N PRO A 68 -36.76 0.51 -4.80
CA PRO A 68 -36.39 -0.87 -5.05
C PRO A 68 -35.33 -1.38 -4.07
N GLY A 69 -35.57 -2.53 -3.44
CA GLY A 69 -34.69 -3.17 -2.45
C GLY A 69 -34.54 -2.42 -1.12
N MET A 70 -35.36 -1.40 -0.86
CA MET A 70 -35.29 -0.64 0.40
C MET A 70 -35.92 -1.41 1.55
N ALA A 71 -35.26 -1.38 2.71
CA ALA A 71 -35.74 -2.00 3.93
C ALA A 71 -35.63 -1.07 5.13
N SER A 72 -36.48 -1.27 6.14
CA SER A 72 -36.32 -0.65 7.46
C SER A 72 -35.22 -1.36 8.25
N SER A 73 -34.74 -0.71 9.31
CA SER A 73 -34.03 -1.44 10.37
C SER A 73 -34.98 -2.40 11.08
N ILE A 74 -34.43 -3.42 11.76
CA ILE A 74 -35.20 -4.24 12.70
C ILE A 74 -35.55 -3.34 13.89
N HIS A 75 -36.83 -3.23 14.25
CA HIS A 75 -37.27 -2.29 15.28
C HIS A 75 -38.44 -2.78 16.11
N ASP A 76 -38.60 -2.13 17.28
CA ASP A 76 -39.79 -2.21 18.12
C ASP A 76 -40.76 -1.05 17.85
N HIS A 77 -41.93 -1.11 18.49
CA HIS A 77 -43.00 -0.12 18.41
C HIS A 77 -43.24 0.63 19.72
N THR A 78 -42.41 0.42 20.75
CA THR A 78 -42.51 1.11 22.05
C THR A 78 -43.90 0.98 22.67
N ASN A 79 -44.41 -0.25 22.72
CA ASN A 79 -45.76 -0.63 23.15
C ASN A 79 -46.91 -0.07 22.30
N SER A 80 -46.63 0.37 21.07
CA SER A 80 -47.67 0.72 20.10
C SER A 80 -48.06 -0.45 19.20
N HIS A 81 -49.32 -0.47 18.81
CA HIS A 81 -49.87 -1.34 17.79
C HIS A 81 -49.61 -0.74 16.41
N CYS A 82 -49.10 -1.54 15.48
CA CYS A 82 -48.86 -1.18 14.10
C CYS A 82 -49.74 -2.00 13.16
N PHE A 83 -50.60 -1.33 12.40
CA PHE A 83 -51.31 -1.94 11.28
C PHE A 83 -50.68 -1.48 9.99
N VAL A 84 -50.42 -2.42 9.08
CA VAL A 84 -49.82 -2.11 7.78
C VAL A 84 -50.68 -2.66 6.66
N LYS A 85 -51.01 -1.84 5.68
CA LYS A 85 -51.71 -2.24 4.46
C LYS A 85 -50.85 -1.94 3.24
N THR A 86 -50.65 -2.92 2.38
CA THR A 86 -49.95 -2.69 1.10
C THR A 86 -50.91 -1.98 0.13
N LEU A 87 -50.55 -0.76 -0.27
CA LEU A 87 -51.32 0.06 -1.21
C LEU A 87 -50.91 -0.19 -2.66
N ASP A 88 -49.62 -0.42 -2.92
CA ASP A 88 -49.09 -0.69 -4.24
C ASP A 88 -47.80 -1.51 -4.15
N GLY A 89 -47.57 -2.42 -5.10
CA GLY A 89 -46.45 -3.38 -5.08
C GLY A 89 -46.59 -4.49 -4.03
N ASN A 90 -45.44 -5.03 -3.61
CA ASN A 90 -45.34 -6.10 -2.61
C ASN A 90 -44.45 -5.63 -1.45
N LEU A 91 -44.80 -6.00 -0.22
CA LEU A 91 -44.03 -5.66 0.98
C LEU A 91 -43.75 -6.94 1.79
N THR A 92 -42.50 -7.22 2.11
CA THR A 92 -42.10 -8.35 2.93
C THR A 92 -41.90 -7.93 4.39
N GLU A 93 -42.52 -8.63 5.32
CA GLU A 93 -42.28 -8.54 6.76
C GLU A 93 -41.41 -9.71 7.21
N SER A 94 -40.25 -9.41 7.78
CA SER A 94 -39.41 -10.37 8.53
C SER A 94 -39.62 -10.17 10.03
N LEU A 95 -40.04 -11.21 10.74
CA LEU A 95 -40.25 -11.20 12.20
C LEU A 95 -39.06 -11.85 12.92
N TYR A 96 -38.64 -11.27 14.03
CA TYR A 96 -37.52 -11.71 14.87
C TYR A 96 -37.95 -11.90 16.33
N ASP A 97 -37.24 -12.79 17.02
CA ASP A 97 -37.30 -12.93 18.47
C ASP A 97 -36.66 -11.75 19.20
N TRP A 98 -37.15 -11.45 20.41
CA TRP A 98 -36.46 -10.54 21.32
C TRP A 98 -35.12 -11.14 21.76
N PRO A 99 -34.03 -10.34 21.84
CA PRO A 99 -32.76 -10.83 22.36
C PRO A 99 -32.91 -11.24 23.83
N LYS A 100 -32.33 -12.37 24.21
CA LYS A 100 -32.32 -12.85 25.61
C LYS A 100 -31.29 -12.06 26.41
N GLU A 101 -31.59 -11.70 27.65
CA GLU A 101 -30.72 -10.85 28.49
C GLU A 101 -29.31 -11.44 28.73
N ASP A 102 -29.17 -12.78 28.65
CA ASP A 102 -27.91 -13.51 28.89
C ASP A 102 -27.02 -13.67 27.64
N GLU A 103 -27.52 -13.32 26.45
CA GLU A 103 -26.84 -13.52 25.16
C GLU A 103 -26.47 -12.17 24.53
N LYS A 104 -25.36 -11.56 24.98
CA LYS A 104 -24.80 -10.37 24.32
C LYS A 104 -23.92 -10.77 23.13
N ASP A 105 -24.03 -10.02 22.03
CA ASP A 105 -23.27 -10.23 20.78
C ASP A 105 -23.63 -11.54 20.05
N VAL A 106 -24.93 -11.89 20.03
CA VAL A 106 -25.48 -13.03 19.27
C VAL A 106 -26.45 -12.52 18.19
N PRO A 107 -26.46 -13.12 16.99
CA PRO A 107 -27.40 -12.73 15.93
C PRO A 107 -28.86 -12.92 16.32
N LEU A 108 -29.73 -12.03 15.83
CA LEU A 108 -31.17 -12.15 16.04
C LEU A 108 -31.74 -13.35 15.27
N HIS A 109 -32.58 -14.13 15.96
CA HIS A 109 -33.25 -15.28 15.37
C HIS A 109 -34.50 -14.85 14.60
N LYS A 110 -34.52 -15.07 13.27
CA LYS A 110 -35.67 -14.81 12.40
C LYS A 110 -36.74 -15.91 12.59
N LYS A 111 -37.93 -15.53 13.03
CA LYS A 111 -39.09 -16.43 13.25
C LYS A 111 -39.83 -16.77 11.96
N ARG A 112 -40.19 -15.75 11.18
CA ARG A 112 -40.98 -15.90 9.96
C ARG A 112 -40.69 -14.77 8.98
N GLU A 113 -41.00 -15.02 7.72
CA GLU A 113 -40.93 -14.05 6.64
C GLU A 113 -42.18 -14.20 5.78
N CYS A 114 -42.93 -13.11 5.60
CA CYS A 114 -44.21 -13.13 4.88
C CYS A 114 -44.27 -11.94 3.93
N THR A 115 -44.67 -12.18 2.68
CA THR A 115 -44.83 -11.12 1.66
C THR A 115 -46.30 -10.81 1.45
N TYR A 116 -46.64 -9.53 1.57
CA TYR A 116 -47.99 -9.00 1.45
C TYR A 116 -48.17 -8.24 0.14
N GLY A 117 -49.14 -8.67 -0.66
CA GLY A 117 -49.53 -8.03 -1.92
C GLY A 117 -50.55 -6.90 -1.74
N VAL A 118 -50.93 -6.27 -2.85
CA VAL A 118 -51.86 -5.12 -2.86
C VAL A 118 -53.19 -5.47 -2.17
N ASN A 119 -53.62 -4.59 -1.27
CA ASN A 119 -54.81 -4.69 -0.40
C ASN A 119 -54.70 -5.63 0.81
N GLU A 120 -53.62 -6.39 0.96
CA GLU A 120 -53.42 -7.20 2.16
C GLU A 120 -53.04 -6.33 3.36
N VAL A 121 -53.44 -6.77 4.54
CA VAL A 121 -53.24 -6.08 5.82
C VAL A 121 -52.48 -7.00 6.75
N THR A 122 -51.50 -6.47 7.47
CA THR A 122 -50.79 -7.15 8.55
C THR A 122 -50.86 -6.31 9.83
N TYR A 123 -50.66 -6.97 10.96
CA TYR A 123 -50.72 -6.40 12.29
C TYR A 123 -49.48 -6.83 13.08
N MET A 124 -48.89 -5.86 13.78
CA MET A 124 -47.72 -6.05 14.61
C MET A 124 -47.86 -5.33 15.95
N SER A 125 -47.36 -5.96 17.01
CA SER A 125 -47.14 -5.37 18.33
C SER A 125 -45.88 -5.96 18.96
N ASP A 126 -45.33 -5.27 19.96
CA ASP A 126 -44.11 -5.71 20.67
C ASP A 126 -44.27 -7.06 21.38
N GLU A 127 -45.50 -7.48 21.68
CA GLU A 127 -45.82 -8.81 22.22
C GLU A 127 -45.53 -9.95 21.22
N ILE A 128 -45.59 -9.66 19.92
CA ILE A 128 -45.34 -10.65 18.85
C ILE A 128 -43.83 -10.83 18.63
N GLY A 129 -43.06 -9.73 18.68
CA GLY A 129 -41.61 -9.72 18.50
C GLY A 129 -41.08 -8.40 17.94
N LEU A 130 -39.94 -8.48 17.27
CA LEU A 130 -39.34 -7.39 16.50
C LEU A 130 -39.59 -7.62 15.02
N HIS A 131 -39.64 -6.58 14.18
CA HIS A 131 -39.80 -6.80 12.75
C HIS A 131 -38.99 -5.86 11.85
N ARG A 132 -38.87 -6.26 10.59
CA ARG A 132 -38.35 -5.46 9.48
C ARG A 132 -39.33 -5.51 8.33
N MET A 133 -39.60 -4.34 7.72
CA MET A 133 -40.36 -4.22 6.48
C MET A 133 -39.42 -3.92 5.32
N GLU A 134 -39.60 -4.61 4.20
CA GLU A 134 -38.76 -4.44 3.01
C GLU A 134 -39.55 -4.54 1.71
N ASN A 135 -39.13 -3.78 0.70
CA ASN A 135 -39.59 -3.95 -0.67
C ASN A 135 -38.72 -5.01 -1.36
N PRO A 136 -39.25 -6.21 -1.65
CA PRO A 136 -38.48 -7.29 -2.28
C PRO A 136 -38.20 -7.03 -3.78
N SER A 137 -38.87 -6.06 -4.41
CA SER A 137 -38.64 -5.74 -5.83
C SER A 137 -37.37 -4.92 -6.01
N HIS A 138 -36.55 -5.29 -6.99
CA HIS A 138 -35.35 -4.54 -7.40
C HIS A 138 -35.59 -3.58 -8.57
N SER A 139 -36.78 -3.60 -9.17
CA SER A 139 -37.18 -2.72 -10.28
C SER A 139 -38.23 -1.69 -9.87
N ASP A 140 -39.20 -2.10 -9.07
CA ASP A 140 -40.42 -1.34 -8.82
C ASP A 140 -40.45 -0.80 -7.39
N GLY A 141 -41.07 0.36 -7.22
CA GLY A 141 -41.38 0.90 -5.91
C GLY A 141 -42.56 0.19 -5.26
N CYS A 142 -42.65 0.26 -3.93
CA CYS A 142 -43.79 -0.20 -3.15
C CYS A 142 -44.34 0.96 -2.30
N VAL A 143 -45.64 0.96 -2.05
CA VAL A 143 -46.31 1.91 -1.17
C VAL A 143 -47.14 1.16 -0.13
N SER A 144 -46.98 1.53 1.14
CA SER A 144 -47.74 0.96 2.25
C SER A 144 -48.37 2.05 3.12
N LEU A 145 -49.52 1.74 3.72
CA LEU A 145 -50.20 2.54 4.72
C LEU A 145 -49.90 1.95 6.10
N HIS A 146 -49.37 2.76 7.02
CA HIS A 146 -49.07 2.37 8.39
C HIS A 146 -49.94 3.16 9.35
N LEU A 147 -50.54 2.49 10.33
CA LEU A 147 -51.32 3.11 11.40
C LEU A 147 -50.73 2.69 12.74
N TYR A 148 -50.21 3.67 13.49
CA TYR A 148 -49.56 3.47 14.80
C TYR A 148 -50.42 3.99 15.95
N ILE A 149 -50.67 3.14 16.95
CA ILE A 149 -51.62 3.39 18.05
C ILE A 149 -51.03 2.88 19.38
N PRO A 150 -50.76 3.74 20.39
CA PRO A 150 -50.66 5.20 20.29
C PRO A 150 -49.49 5.65 19.40
N PRO A 151 -49.40 6.94 19.03
CA PRO A 151 -48.23 7.45 18.33
C PRO A 151 -47.00 7.43 19.24
N PHE A 152 -45.82 7.22 18.65
CA PHE A 152 -44.53 7.27 19.34
C PHE A 152 -43.51 8.09 18.54
N ASP A 153 -42.61 8.75 19.25
CA ASP A 153 -41.59 9.63 18.68
C ASP A 153 -40.20 8.98 18.63
N THR A 154 -39.98 7.91 19.40
CA THR A 154 -38.72 7.16 19.44
C THR A 154 -39.00 5.67 19.44
N CYS A 155 -38.15 4.90 18.78
CA CYS A 155 -38.14 3.43 18.85
C CYS A 155 -36.71 2.92 19.02
N ARG A 156 -36.57 1.66 19.44
CA ARG A 156 -35.29 0.94 19.44
C ARG A 156 -35.11 0.23 18.11
N ILE A 157 -33.93 0.39 17.53
CA ILE A 157 -33.48 -0.35 16.35
C ILE A 157 -32.43 -1.36 16.78
N PHE A 158 -32.46 -2.53 16.17
CA PHE A 158 -31.59 -3.65 16.51
C PHE A 158 -30.71 -4.02 15.32
N ASP A 159 -29.46 -4.32 15.61
CA ASP A 159 -28.50 -4.87 14.66
C ASP A 159 -28.71 -6.39 14.52
N GLU A 160 -28.83 -6.89 13.28
CA GLU A 160 -29.17 -8.29 13.00
C GLU A 160 -28.06 -9.26 13.41
N GLU A 161 -26.78 -8.87 13.29
CA GLU A 161 -25.63 -9.74 13.57
C GLU A 161 -25.26 -9.78 15.05
N THR A 162 -25.47 -8.67 15.76
CA THR A 162 -25.00 -8.51 17.14
C THR A 162 -26.12 -8.47 18.18
N GLY A 163 -27.37 -8.27 17.75
CA GLY A 163 -28.53 -8.11 18.64
C GLY A 163 -28.51 -6.83 19.48
N ARG A 164 -27.52 -5.95 19.27
CA ARG A 164 -27.40 -4.68 20.01
C ARG A 164 -28.47 -3.70 19.58
N ASP A 165 -29.05 -3.01 20.55
CA ASP A 165 -30.04 -1.98 20.32
C ASP A 165 -29.44 -0.56 20.34
N SER A 166 -30.11 0.35 19.65
CA SER A 166 -29.87 1.79 19.74
C SER A 166 -31.18 2.55 19.60
N GLN A 167 -31.28 3.71 20.22
CA GLN A 167 -32.49 4.53 20.16
C GLN A 167 -32.49 5.39 18.89
N SER A 168 -33.59 5.36 18.14
CA SER A 168 -33.80 6.18 16.93
C SER A 168 -35.03 7.05 17.09
N VAL A 169 -34.95 8.29 16.59
CA VAL A 169 -36.09 9.23 16.54
C VAL A 169 -36.89 8.98 15.26
N VAL A 170 -38.21 8.94 15.37
CA VAL A 170 -39.13 8.78 14.24
C VAL A 170 -39.36 10.13 13.58
N THR A 171 -38.86 10.31 12.35
CA THR A 171 -39.05 11.54 11.56
C THR A 171 -40.00 11.34 10.40
N PHE A 172 -40.77 12.39 10.05
CA PHE A 172 -41.64 12.41 8.86
C PHE A 172 -40.96 13.15 7.70
N TYR A 173 -41.11 12.61 6.48
CA TYR A 173 -40.62 13.21 5.23
C TYR A 173 -41.55 14.33 4.73
N THR A 174 -42.87 14.11 4.81
CA THR A 174 -43.90 15.13 4.54
C THR A 174 -45.00 15.07 5.60
N LYS A 175 -45.75 16.16 5.77
CA LYS A 175 -46.96 16.21 6.60
C LYS A 175 -48.13 16.74 5.78
N TYR A 176 -49.24 15.98 5.73
CA TYR A 176 -50.46 16.33 5.02
C TYR A 176 -50.24 16.68 3.54
N ALA A 177 -49.46 15.87 2.81
CA ALA A 177 -49.09 16.07 1.39
C ALA A 177 -48.27 17.33 1.08
N CYS A 178 -47.99 18.16 2.09
CA CYS A 178 -47.06 19.26 1.96
C CYS A 178 -45.67 18.76 2.34
N PHE A 179 -44.68 18.98 1.45
CA PHE A 179 -43.30 18.93 1.89
C PHE A 179 -43.20 19.85 3.10
N GLN A 180 -42.80 19.31 4.25
CA GLN A 180 -42.15 20.17 5.20
C GLN A 180 -40.96 20.71 4.43
N GLY A 181 -41.07 22.00 4.07
CA GLY A 181 -39.99 22.74 3.48
C GLY A 181 -38.75 22.32 4.25
N ARG A 182 -37.81 21.76 3.51
CA ARG A 182 -36.52 21.38 4.02
C ARG A 182 -35.94 22.61 4.73
N THR A 183 -36.18 22.72 6.03
CA THR A 183 -35.13 22.93 7.02
C THR A 183 -34.48 21.58 7.35
N SER A 184 -34.45 20.67 6.37
CA SER A 184 -33.60 19.48 6.33
C SER A 184 -33.12 19.17 4.90
N MET A 185 -32.78 20.20 4.10
CA MET A 185 -31.36 20.30 3.82
C MET A 185 -30.80 20.73 5.17
N SER A 186 -29.63 20.28 5.55
CA SER A 186 -28.80 21.08 6.44
C SER A 186 -28.51 22.45 5.78
N GLY A 187 -29.53 23.23 5.41
CA GLY A 187 -29.47 24.66 5.31
C GLY A 187 -29.35 25.10 6.76
N ILE A 188 -28.11 25.19 7.20
CA ILE A 188 -27.77 25.61 8.55
C ILE A 188 -28.44 26.98 8.73
N ARG A 189 -29.55 27.03 9.48
CA ARG A 189 -30.20 28.29 9.84
C ARG A 189 -29.39 28.88 10.99
N ILE A 190 -28.26 29.50 10.64
CA ILE A 190 -27.43 30.23 11.59
C ILE A 190 -28.14 31.57 11.87
N VAL A 191 -28.84 31.67 12.99
CA VAL A 191 -29.30 32.95 13.54
C VAL A 191 -28.28 33.36 14.60
N ARG A 192 -27.33 34.20 14.21
CA ARG A 192 -26.33 34.79 15.10
C ARG A 192 -26.02 36.20 14.65
N ASP A 193 -25.52 37.02 15.57
CA ASP A 193 -24.99 38.32 15.21
C ASP A 193 -23.72 38.18 14.35
N ILE A 194 -23.54 39.10 13.41
CA ILE A 194 -22.32 39.19 12.61
C ILE A 194 -21.27 39.83 13.50
N LEU A 195 -20.52 38.98 14.20
CA LEU A 195 -19.41 39.38 15.05
C LEU A 195 -18.12 39.48 14.24
N THR A 196 -17.37 40.54 14.46
CA THR A 196 -15.95 40.64 14.08
C THR A 196 -15.08 39.80 15.03
N GLN A 197 -13.83 39.49 14.65
CA GLN A 197 -12.93 38.70 15.49
C GLN A 197 -12.79 39.33 16.90
N ASP A 198 -12.59 40.65 16.98
CA ASP A 198 -12.47 41.39 18.26
C ASP A 198 -13.74 41.28 19.13
N GLN A 199 -14.93 41.23 18.51
CA GLN A 199 -16.19 41.05 19.21
C GLN A 199 -16.36 39.62 19.72
N VAL A 200 -15.89 38.61 18.99
CA VAL A 200 -15.87 37.23 19.47
C VAL A 200 -14.90 37.08 20.65
N GLU A 201 -13.73 37.70 20.57
CA GLU A 201 -12.71 37.62 21.62
C GLU A 201 -13.17 38.29 22.92
N SER A 202 -13.79 39.46 22.82
CA SER A 202 -14.37 40.18 23.97
C SER A 202 -15.64 39.52 24.53
N GLN A 203 -16.50 38.95 23.69
CA GLN A 203 -17.76 38.34 24.14
C GLN A 203 -17.58 36.93 24.74
N PHE A 204 -16.61 36.16 24.25
CA PHE A 204 -16.36 34.79 24.71
C PHE A 204 -15.12 34.65 25.60
N ASP A 205 -14.54 35.78 26.04
CA ASP A 205 -13.33 35.83 26.88
C ASP A 205 -12.20 34.94 26.31
N TYR A 206 -12.11 34.92 24.98
CA TYR A 206 -11.07 34.18 24.28
C TYR A 206 -9.77 34.96 24.45
N SER A 207 -9.01 34.60 25.48
CA SER A 207 -7.62 34.97 25.54
C SER A 207 -6.86 34.07 24.57
N PRO A 208 -6.23 34.58 23.50
CA PRO A 208 -5.24 33.79 22.77
C PRO A 208 -4.19 33.32 23.79
N ASP A 209 -3.66 32.11 23.61
CA ASP A 209 -2.55 31.61 24.43
C ASP A 209 -1.39 32.62 24.35
N THR A 210 -1.32 33.52 25.32
CA THR A 210 -0.21 34.48 25.50
C THR A 210 1.01 33.81 26.12
N GLU A 211 0.95 32.50 26.34
CA GLU A 211 2.10 31.70 26.74
C GLU A 211 3.23 31.90 25.73
N THR A 212 4.32 32.49 26.21
CA THR A 212 5.53 32.68 25.40
C THR A 212 6.00 31.32 24.89
N ILE A 213 6.58 31.25 23.69
CA ILE A 213 7.11 30.01 23.09
C ILE A 213 7.96 29.22 24.09
N GLY A 214 8.73 29.92 24.93
CA GLY A 214 9.51 29.33 26.02
C GLY A 214 8.69 28.63 27.12
N GLN A 215 7.52 29.14 27.49
CA GLN A 215 6.61 28.52 28.47
C GLN A 215 5.94 27.27 27.88
N LYS A 216 5.46 27.33 26.63
CA LYS A 216 4.92 26.17 25.91
C LYS A 216 5.97 25.06 25.77
N ILE A 217 7.21 25.42 25.41
CA ILE A 217 8.32 24.46 25.39
C ILE A 217 8.55 23.89 26.79
N LYS A 218 8.62 24.71 27.84
CA LYS A 218 8.82 24.21 29.22
C LYS A 218 7.72 23.23 29.64
N ILE A 219 6.45 23.54 29.37
CA ILE A 219 5.30 22.70 29.72
C ILE A 219 5.32 21.40 28.91
N LEU A 220 5.52 21.47 27.58
CA LEU A 220 5.61 20.30 26.71
C LEU A 220 6.80 19.42 27.06
N THR A 221 7.94 20.02 27.41
CA THR A 221 9.16 19.30 27.79
C THR A 221 8.98 18.64 29.16
N LYS A 222 8.39 19.33 30.14
CA LYS A 222 8.08 18.78 31.47
C LYS A 222 7.04 17.66 31.41
N LYS A 223 6.04 17.78 30.52
CA LYS A 223 5.00 16.76 30.29
C LYS A 223 5.53 15.55 29.51
N LYS A 224 6.43 15.75 28.52
CA LYS A 224 7.15 14.67 27.85
C LYS A 224 8.09 13.95 28.82
N ILE A 225 8.95 14.67 29.56
CA ILE A 225 9.90 14.08 30.52
C ILE A 225 9.20 13.26 31.60
N LYS A 226 8.07 13.73 32.15
CA LYS A 226 7.29 12.95 33.13
C LYS A 226 6.69 11.65 32.59
N ASN A 227 6.42 11.56 31.28
CA ASN A 227 5.83 10.38 30.63
C ASN A 227 6.86 9.48 29.92
N LEU A 228 8.15 9.84 29.93
CA LEU A 228 9.23 9.11 29.28
C LEU A 228 9.77 8.02 30.20
N THR A 229 9.05 6.90 30.29
CA THR A 229 9.66 5.66 30.81
C THR A 229 10.68 5.12 29.79
N PRO A 230 11.89 4.71 30.18
CA PRO A 230 12.92 4.17 29.26
C PRO A 230 12.39 3.05 28.35
N TRP A 231 11.50 2.22 28.87
CA TRP A 231 10.85 1.15 28.12
C TRP A 231 9.98 1.62 26.94
N LYS A 232 9.23 2.72 27.10
CA LYS A 232 8.41 3.31 26.02
C LYS A 232 9.28 3.93 24.93
N LEU A 233 10.43 4.51 25.31
CA LEU A 233 11.41 5.00 24.35
C LEU A 233 12.04 3.85 23.56
N LEU A 234 12.42 2.78 24.25
CA LEU A 234 12.99 1.58 23.62
C LEU A 234 12.01 0.95 22.63
N LYS A 235 10.74 0.78 23.02
CA LYS A 235 9.67 0.29 22.12
C LYS A 235 9.41 1.19 20.91
N LYS A 236 9.66 2.50 21.03
CA LYS A 236 9.53 3.45 19.92
C LYS A 236 10.74 3.41 18.99
N PHE A 237 11.93 3.17 19.51
CA PHE A 237 13.18 3.15 18.75
C PHE A 237 13.46 1.80 18.10
N ILE A 238 13.01 0.70 18.72
CA ILE A 238 13.21 -0.68 18.25
C ILE A 238 11.83 -1.34 18.09
N PRO A 239 11.22 -1.28 16.89
CA PRO A 239 9.89 -1.81 16.61
C PRO A 239 9.74 -3.32 16.84
N VAL A 240 10.84 -4.09 16.90
CA VAL A 240 10.79 -5.54 17.20
C VAL A 240 10.01 -5.86 18.48
N PHE A 241 10.18 -5.03 19.52
CA PHE A 241 9.49 -5.22 20.80
C PHE A 241 7.99 -4.90 20.75
N LYS A 242 7.51 -4.33 19.64
CA LYS A 242 6.09 -4.09 19.40
C LYS A 242 5.47 -5.24 18.62
N TRP A 243 6.09 -5.68 17.52
CA TRP A 243 5.46 -6.66 16.64
C TRP A 243 5.62 -8.11 17.11
N VAL A 244 6.73 -8.48 17.78
CA VAL A 244 6.95 -9.85 18.26
C VAL A 244 5.88 -10.29 19.27
N PRO A 245 5.49 -9.48 20.29
CA PRO A 245 4.42 -9.87 21.22
C PRO A 245 3.03 -9.90 20.59
N GLU A 246 2.80 -9.14 19.52
CA GLU A 246 1.53 -9.09 18.79
C GLU A 246 1.43 -10.21 17.72
N TYR A 247 2.46 -11.06 17.60
CA TYR A 247 2.54 -12.08 16.56
C TYR A 247 1.62 -13.27 16.81
N LYS A 248 0.87 -13.67 15.79
CA LYS A 248 -0.05 -14.82 15.85
C LYS A 248 0.65 -16.05 15.30
N THR A 249 0.68 -17.14 16.09
CA THR A 249 1.32 -18.41 15.70
C THR A 249 0.73 -19.04 14.43
N ARG A 250 -0.53 -18.73 14.09
CA ARG A 250 -1.18 -19.16 12.84
C ARG A 250 -0.45 -18.64 11.59
N ASP A 251 0.18 -17.48 11.68
CA ASP A 251 0.82 -16.83 10.53
C ASP A 251 2.24 -17.37 10.25
N LEU A 252 2.76 -18.24 11.14
CA LEU A 252 4.11 -18.80 11.10
C LEU A 252 4.40 -19.57 9.82
N SER A 253 3.47 -20.43 9.38
CA SER A 253 3.67 -21.24 8.16
C SER A 253 3.79 -20.37 6.91
N SER A 254 2.99 -19.30 6.83
CA SER A 254 3.03 -18.37 5.70
C SER A 254 4.34 -17.58 5.68
N ASP A 255 4.80 -17.10 6.84
CA ASP A 255 6.07 -16.37 6.94
C ASP A 255 7.29 -17.25 6.66
N ILE A 256 7.28 -18.54 7.06
CA ILE A 256 8.36 -19.49 6.75
C ILE A 256 8.44 -19.75 5.24
N ILE A 257 7.31 -20.04 4.59
CA ILE A 257 7.27 -20.32 3.15
C ILE A 257 7.70 -19.06 2.39
N ALA A 258 7.18 -17.89 2.76
CA ALA A 258 7.55 -16.63 2.13
C ALA A 258 9.05 -16.33 2.30
N GLY A 259 9.60 -16.48 3.51
CA GLY A 259 11.02 -16.27 3.78
C GLY A 259 11.94 -17.20 2.99
N LEU A 260 11.59 -18.49 2.91
CA LEU A 260 12.33 -19.48 2.13
C LEU A 260 12.32 -19.14 0.63
N THR A 261 11.16 -18.81 0.07
CA THR A 261 11.06 -18.45 -1.34
C THR A 261 11.77 -17.14 -1.66
N VAL A 262 11.67 -16.12 -0.78
CA VAL A 262 12.38 -14.85 -0.95
C VAL A 262 13.89 -15.07 -0.90
N ALA A 263 14.41 -15.89 0.02
CA ALA A 263 15.84 -16.22 0.04
C ALA A 263 16.30 -16.87 -1.26
N ILE A 264 15.57 -17.90 -1.72
CA ILE A 264 15.87 -18.63 -2.94
C ILE A 264 15.95 -17.70 -4.16
N LEU A 265 15.01 -16.76 -4.29
CA LEU A 265 14.97 -15.83 -5.43
C LEU A 265 15.98 -14.69 -5.29
N ASN A 266 16.39 -14.35 -4.07
CA ASN A 266 17.31 -13.25 -3.81
C ASN A 266 18.78 -13.65 -4.05
N ILE A 267 19.17 -14.93 -3.93
CA ILE A 267 20.57 -15.37 -4.12
C ILE A 267 21.09 -15.00 -5.51
N PRO A 268 20.46 -15.40 -6.63
CA PRO A 268 21.02 -15.13 -7.96
C PRO A 268 20.98 -13.63 -8.27
N GLN A 269 19.94 -12.93 -7.80
CA GLN A 269 19.79 -11.48 -7.98
C GLN A 269 20.89 -10.70 -7.26
N ALA A 270 21.20 -11.05 -6.02
CA ALA A 270 22.21 -10.37 -5.23
C ALA A 270 23.62 -10.56 -5.81
N MET A 271 23.94 -11.77 -6.26
CA MET A 271 25.20 -12.06 -6.95
C MET A 271 25.31 -11.25 -8.25
N ALA A 272 24.24 -11.22 -9.04
CA ALA A 272 24.26 -10.47 -10.29
C ALA A 272 24.39 -8.96 -10.06
N TYR A 273 23.68 -8.39 -9.08
CA TYR A 273 23.80 -6.97 -8.76
C TYR A 273 25.19 -6.59 -8.19
N SER A 274 25.96 -7.54 -7.67
CA SER A 274 27.35 -7.28 -7.27
C SER A 274 28.26 -7.13 -8.47
N ALA A 275 28.07 -7.96 -9.49
CA ALA A 275 28.76 -7.81 -10.76
C ALA A 275 28.47 -6.44 -11.41
N LEU A 276 27.22 -5.95 -11.30
CA LEU A 276 26.84 -4.60 -11.76
C LEU A 276 27.53 -3.46 -10.98
N ALA A 277 27.94 -3.71 -9.74
CA ALA A 277 28.66 -2.75 -8.91
C ALA A 277 30.19 -2.93 -8.97
N ASN A 278 30.71 -3.71 -9.93
CA ASN A 278 32.13 -4.04 -10.10
C ASN A 278 32.78 -4.64 -8.84
N ILE A 279 32.04 -5.48 -8.10
CA ILE A 279 32.54 -6.12 -6.88
C ILE A 279 32.27 -7.63 -6.89
N PRO A 280 33.06 -8.42 -6.13
CA PRO A 280 32.88 -9.86 -6.03
C PRO A 280 31.44 -10.26 -5.66
N PRO A 281 30.84 -11.26 -6.34
CA PRO A 281 29.44 -11.70 -6.11
C PRO A 281 29.06 -12.07 -4.68
N VAL A 282 30.04 -12.48 -3.87
CA VAL A 282 29.85 -12.81 -2.46
C VAL A 282 29.34 -11.61 -1.63
N ILE A 283 29.71 -10.38 -2.01
CA ILE A 283 29.28 -9.18 -1.28
C ILE A 283 27.78 -8.94 -1.42
N GLY A 284 27.18 -9.36 -2.52
CA GLY A 284 25.73 -9.34 -2.70
C GLY A 284 25.03 -10.23 -1.67
N LEU A 285 25.60 -11.40 -1.38
CA LEU A 285 25.08 -12.31 -0.36
C LEU A 285 25.21 -11.69 1.04
N TYR A 286 26.37 -11.09 1.37
CA TYR A 286 26.56 -10.37 2.63
C TYR A 286 25.55 -9.21 2.80
N THR A 287 25.38 -8.42 1.75
CA THR A 287 24.45 -7.28 1.70
C THR A 287 22.98 -7.73 1.78
N SER A 288 22.68 -8.96 1.38
CA SER A 288 21.34 -9.55 1.49
C SER A 288 21.07 -10.21 2.83
N PHE A 289 22.11 -10.51 3.61
CA PHE A 289 22.01 -11.11 4.94
C PHE A 289 21.90 -10.04 6.03
N LEU A 290 22.93 -9.22 6.19
CA LEU A 290 23.10 -8.39 7.40
C LEU A 290 22.11 -7.20 7.45
N PRO A 291 21.99 -6.36 6.41
CA PRO A 291 20.95 -5.32 6.36
C PRO A 291 19.54 -5.84 6.61
N THR A 292 19.20 -7.01 6.06
CA THR A 292 17.90 -7.65 6.26
C THR A 292 17.66 -7.97 7.72
N LEU A 293 18.64 -8.58 8.39
CA LEU A 293 18.55 -8.91 9.81
C LEU A 293 18.40 -7.66 10.68
N LEU A 294 19.16 -6.59 10.38
CA LEU A 294 19.06 -5.31 11.09
C LEU A 294 17.69 -4.65 10.87
N TYR A 295 17.13 -4.76 9.67
CA TYR A 295 15.82 -4.20 9.34
C TYR A 295 14.67 -4.95 10.02
N VAL A 296 14.78 -6.27 10.25
CA VAL A 296 13.80 -7.02 11.06
C VAL A 296 13.67 -6.41 12.47
N ILE A 297 14.79 -5.92 13.01
CA ILE A 297 14.86 -5.36 14.37
C ILE A 297 14.32 -3.92 14.40
N LEU A 298 14.68 -3.11 13.40
CA LEU A 298 14.52 -1.65 13.41
C LEU A 298 13.39 -1.12 12.52
N GLY A 299 13.01 -1.86 11.49
CA GLY A 299 12.03 -1.47 10.47
C GLY A 299 10.59 -1.53 10.95
N THR A 300 9.73 -0.72 10.33
CA THR A 300 8.28 -0.67 10.64
C THR A 300 7.43 -1.35 9.58
N SER A 301 7.92 -1.46 8.34
CA SER A 301 7.25 -2.24 7.29
C SER A 301 7.19 -3.72 7.64
N LYS A 302 6.15 -4.42 7.21
CA LYS A 302 5.99 -5.89 7.42
C LYS A 302 6.49 -6.74 6.25
N HIS A 303 6.59 -6.16 5.06
CA HIS A 303 6.74 -6.93 3.81
C HIS A 303 8.07 -6.67 3.09
N ILE A 304 8.92 -5.76 3.59
CA ILE A 304 10.18 -5.38 2.95
C ILE A 304 11.32 -6.26 3.47
N PRO A 305 11.92 -7.09 2.60
CA PRO A 305 13.29 -7.56 2.75
C PRO A 305 14.26 -6.50 2.17
N LEU A 306 15.23 -6.06 2.97
CA LEU A 306 16.34 -5.25 2.45
C LEU A 306 17.33 -6.13 1.67
N GLY A 307 18.17 -5.51 0.86
CA GLY A 307 19.32 -6.17 0.25
C GLY A 307 19.85 -5.37 -0.93
N MET A 308 20.59 -6.01 -1.82
CA MET A 308 21.11 -5.32 -3.01
C MET A 308 20.00 -4.99 -4.01
N PHE A 309 20.08 -3.84 -4.67
CA PHE A 309 19.12 -3.40 -5.68
C PHE A 309 19.86 -2.89 -6.91
N ALA A 310 19.41 -3.30 -8.12
CA ALA A 310 20.06 -3.00 -9.40
C ALA A 310 20.47 -1.53 -9.56
N LEU A 311 19.59 -0.61 -9.19
CA LEU A 311 19.86 0.82 -9.35
C LEU A 311 20.97 1.33 -8.44
N VAL A 312 20.92 0.94 -7.17
CA VAL A 312 21.92 1.35 -6.18
C VAL A 312 23.25 0.70 -6.51
N ALA A 313 23.24 -0.53 -7.03
CA ALA A 313 24.42 -1.20 -7.56
C ALA A 313 25.05 -0.46 -8.75
N LEU A 314 24.26 -0.06 -9.74
CA LEU A 314 24.76 0.73 -10.87
C LEU A 314 25.37 2.07 -10.41
N MET A 315 24.68 2.79 -9.52
CA MET A 315 25.18 4.06 -8.97
C MET A 315 26.49 3.86 -8.21
N ALA A 316 26.61 2.79 -7.44
CA ALA A 316 27.82 2.50 -6.69
C ALA A 316 28.97 2.06 -7.61
N GLY A 317 28.67 1.29 -8.67
CA GLY A 317 29.62 0.91 -9.71
C GLY A 317 30.19 2.11 -10.45
N HIS A 318 29.36 3.10 -10.81
CA HIS A 318 29.85 4.35 -11.42
C HIS A 318 30.80 5.13 -10.49
N VAL A 319 30.53 5.16 -9.18
CA VAL A 319 31.41 5.82 -8.21
C VAL A 319 32.75 5.10 -8.08
N GLU A 320 32.70 3.77 -8.06
CA GLU A 320 33.89 2.91 -8.05
C GLU A 320 34.77 3.15 -9.28
N GLN A 321 34.18 3.08 -10.48
CA GLN A 321 34.82 3.32 -11.76
C GLN A 321 35.46 4.73 -11.85
N ARG A 322 34.76 5.76 -11.39
CA ARG A 322 35.30 7.13 -11.40
C ARG A 322 36.58 7.25 -10.58
N LEU A 323 36.58 6.70 -9.37
CA LEU A 323 37.75 6.76 -8.47
C LEU A 323 38.88 5.81 -8.88
N ARG A 324 38.55 4.75 -9.63
CA ARG A 324 39.51 3.86 -10.29
C ARG A 324 40.33 4.60 -11.33
N THR A 325 39.68 5.41 -12.16
CA THR A 325 40.31 6.17 -13.26
C THR A 325 41.29 7.23 -12.75
N ASP A 326 41.04 7.82 -11.58
CA ASP A 326 41.94 8.79 -10.95
C ASP A 326 43.20 8.15 -10.32
N SER A 327 43.18 6.83 -10.10
CA SER A 327 44.25 6.10 -9.44
C SER A 327 45.23 5.53 -10.50
N THR A 328 46.31 6.27 -10.80
CA THR A 328 47.41 5.78 -11.65
C THR A 328 48.11 4.60 -10.96
N MET A 329 47.71 3.38 -11.30
CA MET A 329 48.30 2.17 -10.72
C MET A 329 49.68 1.88 -11.33
N PRO A 330 50.71 1.58 -10.51
CA PRO A 330 51.98 1.06 -11.00
C PRO A 330 51.80 -0.35 -11.56
N SER A 331 52.42 -0.62 -12.70
CA SER A 331 52.23 -1.80 -13.55
C SER A 331 52.78 -3.14 -13.03
N ASP A 332 53.24 -3.25 -11.78
CA ASP A 332 54.03 -4.38 -11.31
C ASP A 332 53.52 -5.04 -10.01
N ILE A 333 52.28 -5.56 -9.98
CA ILE A 333 51.83 -6.61 -9.03
C ILE A 333 50.71 -7.42 -9.72
N THR A 334 50.48 -8.69 -9.33
CA THR A 334 49.30 -9.50 -9.71
C THR A 334 48.02 -8.69 -9.52
N ALA A 335 47.55 -8.10 -10.61
CA ALA A 335 46.71 -6.92 -10.54
C ALA A 335 45.27 -7.27 -10.13
N SER A 336 44.78 -8.45 -10.51
CA SER A 336 43.41 -8.94 -10.23
C SER A 336 43.03 -8.90 -8.75
N ASP A 337 43.88 -9.43 -7.86
CA ASP A 337 43.54 -9.58 -6.45
C ASP A 337 43.62 -8.22 -5.70
N LEU A 338 44.49 -7.32 -6.14
CA LEU A 338 44.51 -5.95 -5.63
C LEU A 338 43.29 -5.16 -6.08
N TYR A 339 42.82 -5.35 -7.32
CA TYR A 339 41.64 -4.67 -7.84
C TYR A 339 40.39 -5.00 -7.04
N GLU A 340 40.13 -6.28 -6.81
CA GLU A 340 38.96 -6.69 -6.00
C GLU A 340 39.02 -6.07 -4.60
N VAL A 341 40.21 -5.98 -4.00
CA VAL A 341 40.37 -5.40 -2.67
C VAL A 341 40.14 -3.88 -2.65
N GLU A 342 40.50 -3.15 -3.71
CA GLU A 342 40.28 -1.71 -3.81
C GLU A 342 38.82 -1.36 -4.10
N SER A 343 38.17 -2.02 -5.07
CA SER A 343 36.76 -1.78 -5.39
C SER A 343 35.86 -2.00 -4.16
N VAL A 344 36.14 -3.06 -3.38
CA VAL A 344 35.43 -3.34 -2.13
C VAL A 344 35.67 -2.24 -1.08
N GLN A 345 36.86 -1.66 -1.00
CA GLN A 345 37.13 -0.54 -0.08
C GLN A 345 36.37 0.73 -0.46
N ILE A 346 36.25 1.03 -1.76
CA ILE A 346 35.50 2.19 -2.24
C ILE A 346 34.01 2.03 -1.93
N ILE A 347 33.43 0.87 -2.24
CA ILE A 347 32.02 0.58 -2.00
C ILE A 347 31.67 0.56 -0.51
N THR A 348 32.54 0.03 0.34
CA THR A 348 32.32 0.03 1.79
C THR A 348 32.44 1.43 2.39
N ALA A 349 33.37 2.26 1.89
CA ALA A 349 33.45 3.67 2.24
C ALA A 349 32.19 4.44 1.80
N LEU A 350 31.68 4.17 0.60
CA LEU A 350 30.42 4.74 0.09
C LEU A 350 29.24 4.32 0.99
N THR A 351 29.17 3.07 1.39
CA THR A 351 28.12 2.54 2.28
C THR A 351 28.12 3.24 3.63
N PHE A 352 29.31 3.44 4.20
CA PHE A 352 29.48 4.19 5.45
C PHE A 352 29.06 5.65 5.29
N ALA A 353 29.49 6.32 4.22
CA ALA A 353 29.11 7.69 3.91
C ALA A 353 27.58 7.84 3.73
N VAL A 354 26.93 6.92 3.01
CA VAL A 354 25.47 6.85 2.86
C VAL A 354 24.79 6.71 4.23
N GLY A 355 25.34 5.86 5.11
CA GLY A 355 24.87 5.72 6.48
C GLY A 355 24.97 7.02 7.29
N ILE A 356 26.06 7.77 7.16
CA ILE A 356 26.24 9.09 7.79
C ILE A 356 25.21 10.08 7.26
N VAL A 357 25.04 10.20 5.94
CA VAL A 357 24.07 11.12 5.34
C VAL A 357 22.66 10.80 5.84
N LEU A 358 22.26 9.52 5.83
CA LEU A 358 20.96 9.10 6.35
C LEU A 358 20.82 9.37 7.85
N ALA A 359 21.90 9.22 8.63
CA ALA A 359 21.89 9.55 10.05
C ALA A 359 21.71 11.06 10.30
N VAL A 360 22.37 11.91 9.50
CA VAL A 360 22.18 13.37 9.55
C VAL A 360 20.76 13.74 9.14
N MET A 361 20.24 13.17 8.06
CA MET A 361 18.85 13.38 7.64
C MET A 361 17.85 12.92 8.72
N ALA A 362 18.13 11.80 9.39
CA ALA A 362 17.31 11.29 10.49
C ALA A 362 17.34 12.21 11.72
N LEU A 363 18.51 12.76 12.06
CA LEU A 363 18.70 13.69 13.17
C LEU A 363 17.99 15.02 12.91
N LEU A 364 18.12 15.55 11.70
CA LEU A 364 17.45 16.76 11.24
C LEU A 364 15.96 16.56 10.93
N GLN A 365 15.45 15.33 11.04
CA GLN A 365 14.07 14.95 10.72
C GLN A 365 13.65 15.33 9.29
N VAL A 366 14.57 15.21 8.33
CA VAL A 366 14.40 15.54 6.91
C VAL A 366 13.62 14.42 6.17
N HIS A 367 12.73 13.72 6.87
CA HIS A 367 11.85 12.72 6.29
C HIS A 367 10.77 13.32 5.38
N PHE A 368 10.62 14.65 5.35
CA PHE A 368 9.75 15.35 4.39
C PHE A 368 10.21 15.19 2.94
N VAL A 369 11.49 14.85 2.69
CA VAL A 369 12.02 14.69 1.33
C VAL A 369 11.23 13.65 0.54
N SER A 370 10.75 12.59 1.20
CA SER A 370 9.86 11.59 0.57
C SER A 370 8.47 12.11 0.22
N ALA A 371 8.06 13.29 0.68
CA ALA A 371 6.83 13.94 0.24
C ALA A 371 7.00 14.65 -1.13
N TYR A 372 8.24 14.97 -1.52
CA TYR A 372 8.55 15.66 -2.77
C TYR A 372 8.99 14.72 -3.90
N LEU A 373 9.38 13.49 -3.56
CA LEU A 373 9.57 12.41 -4.53
C LEU A 373 8.21 11.80 -4.88
N SER A 374 7.57 12.31 -5.93
CA SER A 374 6.31 11.76 -6.42
C SER A 374 6.52 10.36 -7.01
N ASP A 375 5.45 9.57 -7.06
CA ASP A 375 5.49 8.22 -7.63
C ASP A 375 5.92 8.27 -9.11
N GLU A 376 5.60 9.35 -9.82
CA GLU A 376 5.94 9.59 -11.22
C GLU A 376 7.42 9.96 -11.43
N VAL A 377 8.01 10.74 -10.52
CA VAL A 377 9.47 10.99 -10.51
C VAL A 377 10.21 9.66 -10.44
N ILE A 378 9.85 8.82 -9.45
CA ILE A 378 10.49 7.53 -9.21
C ILE A 378 10.26 6.60 -10.40
N ALA A 379 9.04 6.52 -10.94
CA ALA A 379 8.74 5.65 -12.08
C ALA A 379 9.55 6.03 -13.33
N GLY A 380 9.58 7.31 -13.71
CA GLY A 380 10.35 7.78 -14.87
C GLY A 380 11.85 7.53 -14.70
N PHE A 381 12.36 7.80 -13.49
CA PHE A 381 13.75 7.57 -13.11
C PHE A 381 14.13 6.09 -13.14
N THR A 382 13.31 5.20 -12.56
CA THR A 382 13.59 3.76 -12.54
C THR A 382 13.49 3.12 -13.91
N ALA A 383 12.58 3.58 -14.77
CA ALA A 383 12.47 3.11 -16.15
C ALA A 383 13.70 3.52 -16.98
N ALA A 384 14.15 4.77 -16.87
CA ALA A 384 15.35 5.24 -17.55
C ALA A 384 16.62 4.55 -17.03
N SER A 385 16.73 4.39 -15.71
CA SER A 385 17.88 3.70 -15.13
C SER A 385 17.93 2.23 -15.52
N ALA A 386 16.77 1.57 -15.69
CA ALA A 386 16.72 0.21 -16.22
C ALA A 386 17.31 0.12 -17.64
N ILE A 387 17.19 1.16 -18.47
CA ILE A 387 17.84 1.21 -19.80
C ILE A 387 19.36 1.27 -19.67
N HIS A 388 19.88 2.10 -18.78
CA HIS A 388 21.33 2.12 -18.47
C HIS A 388 21.82 0.76 -17.98
N VAL A 389 21.10 0.11 -17.06
CA VAL A 389 21.47 -1.23 -16.61
C VAL A 389 21.43 -2.22 -17.78
N VAL A 390 20.40 -2.22 -18.64
CA VAL A 390 20.37 -3.12 -19.82
C VAL A 390 21.63 -2.97 -20.67
N TRP A 391 22.02 -1.74 -21.00
CA TRP A 391 23.19 -1.50 -21.84
C TRP A 391 24.52 -1.76 -21.13
N SER A 392 24.58 -1.72 -19.80
CA SER A 392 25.73 -2.21 -19.04
C SER A 392 25.87 -3.74 -19.06
N GLN A 393 24.76 -4.48 -19.22
CA GLN A 393 24.75 -5.94 -19.15
C GLN A 393 24.88 -6.62 -20.52
N ILE A 394 24.49 -5.96 -21.61
CA ILE A 394 24.61 -6.49 -22.97
C ILE A 394 26.06 -6.90 -23.30
N PRO A 395 27.11 -6.07 -23.05
CA PRO A 395 28.49 -6.46 -23.34
C PRO A 395 28.93 -7.75 -22.63
N ILE A 396 28.53 -7.92 -21.36
CA ILE A 396 28.82 -9.13 -20.56
C ILE A 396 28.13 -10.37 -21.15
N CYS A 397 26.93 -10.24 -21.72
CA CYS A 397 26.25 -11.35 -22.40
C CYS A 397 26.99 -11.83 -23.68
N PHE A 398 27.76 -10.94 -24.31
CA PHE A 398 28.60 -11.21 -25.47
C PHE A 398 30.06 -11.51 -25.08
N ALA A 399 30.40 -11.42 -23.77
CA ALA A 399 31.75 -11.47 -23.23
C ALA A 399 32.72 -10.53 -23.97
N LEU A 400 32.30 -9.27 -24.12
CA LEU A 400 33.09 -8.20 -24.71
C LEU A 400 33.67 -7.30 -23.61
N ASP A 401 34.97 -7.06 -23.69
CA ASP A 401 35.66 -6.07 -22.87
C ASP A 401 35.59 -4.70 -23.54
N LEU A 402 34.68 -3.84 -23.06
CA LEU A 402 34.50 -2.49 -23.57
C LEU A 402 35.22 -1.46 -22.71
N PRO A 403 35.71 -0.35 -23.30
CA PRO A 403 36.28 0.74 -22.55
C PRO A 403 35.20 1.40 -21.67
N GLU A 404 35.57 1.70 -20.44
CA GLU A 404 34.75 2.43 -19.49
C GLU A 404 34.55 3.90 -19.95
N ARG A 405 33.30 4.37 -19.97
CA ARG A 405 32.91 5.71 -20.45
C ARG A 405 32.18 6.51 -19.37
N ASP A 406 32.54 7.78 -19.25
CA ASP A 406 31.88 8.76 -18.38
C ASP A 406 31.38 10.01 -19.14
N GLY A 407 30.52 10.79 -18.47
CA GLY A 407 30.05 12.11 -18.90
C GLY A 407 28.62 12.15 -19.43
N ILE A 408 28.31 13.17 -20.23
CA ILE A 408 26.98 13.33 -20.85
C ILE A 408 26.89 12.32 -22.03
N PHE A 409 25.71 11.77 -22.25
CA PHE A 409 25.43 10.76 -23.29
C PHE A 409 26.24 9.46 -23.15
N VAL A 410 26.61 9.06 -21.93
CA VAL A 410 27.33 7.79 -21.67
C VAL A 410 26.65 6.60 -22.31
N LEU A 411 25.32 6.51 -22.20
CA LEU A 411 24.53 5.45 -22.82
C LEU A 411 24.83 5.33 -24.33
N PHE A 412 24.84 6.45 -25.06
CA PHE A 412 25.08 6.44 -26.50
C PHE A 412 26.51 6.07 -26.84
N LYS A 413 27.50 6.47 -26.02
CA LYS A 413 28.89 6.07 -26.19
C LYS A 413 29.06 4.56 -26.03
N VAL A 414 28.49 3.98 -24.97
CA VAL A 414 28.51 2.53 -24.73
C VAL A 414 27.84 1.76 -25.86
N ILE A 415 26.73 2.27 -26.41
CA ILE A 415 26.06 1.66 -27.57
C ILE A 415 26.99 1.66 -28.80
N VAL A 416 27.67 2.77 -29.08
CA VAL A 416 28.61 2.87 -30.20
C VAL A 416 29.79 1.91 -29.99
N ASP A 417 30.41 1.94 -28.81
CA ASP A 417 31.55 1.06 -28.47
C ASP A 417 31.15 -0.43 -28.60
N PHE A 418 29.93 -0.80 -28.23
CA PHE A 418 29.41 -2.15 -28.42
C PHE A 418 29.35 -2.55 -29.90
N PHE A 419 28.78 -1.70 -30.76
CA PHE A 419 28.67 -2.02 -32.19
C PHE A 419 30.02 -2.02 -32.91
N GLU A 420 31.00 -1.26 -32.43
CA GLU A 420 32.36 -1.27 -32.95
C GLU A 420 33.10 -2.58 -32.62
N ASN A 421 32.93 -3.12 -31.41
CA ASN A 421 33.64 -4.31 -30.92
C ASN A 421 32.82 -5.61 -31.04
N ILE A 422 31.64 -5.60 -31.68
CA ILE A 422 30.75 -6.76 -31.78
C ILE A 422 31.40 -8.01 -32.43
N LYS A 423 32.48 -7.81 -33.21
CA LYS A 423 33.19 -8.90 -33.90
C LYS A 423 34.02 -9.76 -32.96
N ASP A 424 34.43 -9.25 -31.80
CA ASP A 424 35.30 -9.94 -30.85
C ASP A 424 34.50 -10.79 -29.83
N THR A 425 33.24 -11.06 -30.15
CA THR A 425 32.29 -11.78 -29.29
C THR A 425 32.71 -13.24 -29.06
N ASN A 426 32.58 -13.72 -27.82
CA ASN A 426 32.67 -15.14 -27.53
C ASN A 426 31.35 -15.86 -27.86
N SER A 427 31.38 -16.71 -28.89
CA SER A 427 30.22 -17.49 -29.35
C SER A 427 29.59 -18.36 -28.25
N TRP A 428 30.39 -18.93 -27.33
CA TRP A 428 29.88 -19.77 -26.25
C TRP A 428 29.11 -18.95 -25.22
N ALA A 429 29.66 -17.81 -24.80
CA ALA A 429 28.99 -16.90 -23.88
C ALA A 429 27.65 -16.41 -24.46
N LEU A 430 27.62 -16.10 -25.76
CA LEU A 430 26.41 -15.69 -26.46
C LEU A 430 25.33 -16.78 -26.50
N VAL A 431 25.71 -18.03 -26.82
CA VAL A 431 24.75 -19.15 -26.83
C VAL A 431 24.19 -19.40 -25.43
N ILE A 432 25.04 -19.40 -24.42
CA ILE A 432 24.64 -19.57 -23.01
C ILE A 432 23.67 -18.45 -22.60
N SER A 433 23.97 -17.19 -22.93
CA SER A 433 23.12 -16.05 -22.56
C SER A 433 21.77 -16.09 -23.28
N ILE A 434 21.73 -16.41 -24.58
CA ILE A 434 20.47 -16.57 -25.33
C ILE A 434 19.63 -17.72 -24.74
N CYS A 435 20.21 -18.90 -24.52
CA CYS A 435 19.50 -20.02 -23.92
C CYS A 435 18.96 -19.68 -22.52
N CYS A 436 19.77 -18.99 -21.71
CA CYS A 436 19.39 -18.54 -20.38
C CYS A 436 18.21 -17.55 -20.43
N ILE A 437 18.29 -16.51 -21.28
CA ILE A 437 17.22 -15.51 -21.43
C ILE A 437 15.92 -16.17 -21.90
N VAL A 438 15.99 -17.04 -22.91
CA VAL A 438 14.82 -17.77 -23.42
C VAL A 438 14.20 -18.63 -22.33
N PHE A 439 15.00 -19.41 -21.61
CA PHE A 439 14.52 -20.25 -20.50
C PHE A 439 13.83 -19.42 -19.41
N LEU A 440 14.47 -18.34 -18.95
CA LEU A 440 13.92 -17.47 -17.91
C LEU A 440 12.64 -16.75 -18.39
N TYR A 441 12.62 -16.28 -19.63
CA TYR A 441 11.47 -15.61 -20.22
C TYR A 441 10.27 -16.55 -20.38
N VAL A 442 10.51 -17.76 -20.91
CA VAL A 442 9.46 -18.78 -21.09
C VAL A 442 8.96 -19.28 -19.73
N GLY A 443 9.87 -19.57 -18.82
CA GLY A 443 9.57 -20.01 -17.46
C GLY A 443 8.67 -19.02 -16.72
N LYS A 444 9.04 -17.73 -16.70
CA LYS A 444 8.27 -16.72 -15.97
C LYS A 444 6.95 -16.33 -16.62
N ASN A 445 6.89 -16.22 -17.94
CA ASN A 445 5.71 -15.67 -18.63
C ASN A 445 4.70 -16.73 -19.08
N TYR A 446 5.13 -17.95 -19.37
CA TYR A 446 4.26 -19.01 -19.88
C TYR A 446 4.09 -20.15 -18.89
N VAL A 447 5.16 -20.62 -18.25
CA VAL A 447 5.09 -21.77 -17.33
C VAL A 447 4.52 -21.34 -15.98
N ASN A 448 5.05 -20.27 -15.38
CA ASN A 448 4.64 -19.83 -14.04
C ASN A 448 3.13 -19.54 -13.92
N PRO A 449 2.46 -18.86 -14.88
CA PRO A 449 1.02 -18.64 -14.80
C PRO A 449 0.19 -19.93 -14.88
N GLN A 450 0.67 -20.95 -15.59
CA GLN A 450 0.01 -22.25 -15.66
C GLN A 450 0.20 -23.03 -14.36
N VAL A 451 1.41 -23.03 -13.81
CA VAL A 451 1.72 -23.69 -12.54
C VAL A 451 1.03 -23.02 -11.36
N LYS A 452 0.85 -21.70 -11.40
CA LYS A 452 0.12 -20.94 -10.37
C LYS A 452 -1.34 -21.41 -10.19
N LYS A 453 -1.92 -22.06 -11.20
CA LYS A 453 -3.26 -22.69 -11.07
C LYS A 453 -3.26 -23.90 -10.12
N PHE A 454 -2.12 -24.55 -9.94
CA PHE A 454 -1.97 -25.77 -9.16
C PHE A 454 -1.15 -25.59 -7.87
N CYS A 455 -0.15 -24.71 -7.88
CA CYS A 455 0.71 -24.43 -6.73
C CYS A 455 0.75 -22.93 -6.46
N ALA A 456 0.56 -22.53 -5.20
CA ALA A 456 0.63 -21.11 -4.80
C ALA A 456 2.06 -20.55 -4.79
N ILE A 457 3.08 -21.41 -4.76
CA ILE A 457 4.49 -21.03 -4.65
C ILE A 457 5.07 -20.81 -6.06
N PRO A 458 5.68 -19.65 -6.36
CA PRO A 458 6.31 -19.42 -7.66
C PRO A 458 7.55 -20.29 -7.84
N ILE A 459 7.74 -20.84 -9.04
CA ILE A 459 8.93 -21.63 -9.37
C ILE A 459 10.16 -20.71 -9.45
N PRO A 460 11.27 -21.04 -8.78
CA PRO A 460 12.49 -20.24 -8.79
C PRO A 460 13.35 -20.54 -10.03
N PHE A 461 12.90 -20.06 -11.20
CA PHE A 461 13.61 -20.27 -12.47
C PHE A 461 15.06 -19.75 -12.45
N GLU A 462 15.32 -18.64 -11.75
CA GLU A 462 16.66 -18.07 -11.59
C GLU A 462 17.63 -19.04 -10.89
N LEU A 463 17.16 -19.71 -9.82
CA LEU A 463 17.99 -20.69 -9.12
C LEU A 463 18.21 -21.94 -9.97
N ILE A 464 17.18 -22.40 -10.69
CA ILE A 464 17.29 -23.57 -11.57
C ILE A 464 18.34 -23.34 -12.65
N VAL A 465 18.30 -22.18 -13.32
CA VAL A 465 19.32 -21.80 -14.31
C VAL A 465 20.70 -21.74 -13.68
N LEU A 466 20.82 -21.10 -12.51
CA LEU A 466 22.10 -20.98 -11.84
C LEU A 466 22.71 -22.36 -11.55
N VAL A 467 21.93 -23.29 -10.99
CA VAL A 467 22.40 -24.65 -10.68
C VAL A 467 22.76 -25.43 -11.95
N VAL A 468 21.87 -25.44 -12.95
CA VAL A 468 22.08 -26.19 -14.20
C VAL A 468 23.30 -25.67 -14.94
N THR A 469 23.44 -24.35 -15.10
CA THR A 469 24.58 -23.79 -15.84
C THR A 469 25.89 -23.93 -15.08
N THR A 470 25.87 -23.91 -13.75
CA THR A 470 27.08 -24.20 -12.94
C THR A 470 27.55 -25.64 -13.13
N ILE A 471 26.63 -26.61 -13.13
CA ILE A 471 26.93 -28.02 -13.40
C ILE A 471 27.49 -28.18 -14.82
N LEU A 472 26.84 -27.57 -15.82
CA LEU A 472 27.31 -27.61 -17.20
C LEU A 472 28.68 -26.95 -17.37
N SER A 473 28.93 -25.82 -16.69
CA SER A 473 30.21 -25.12 -16.72
C SER A 473 31.35 -26.01 -16.20
N ASN A 474 31.10 -26.75 -15.12
CA ASN A 474 32.09 -27.68 -14.57
C ASN A 474 32.32 -28.91 -15.46
N VAL A 475 31.27 -29.44 -16.11
CA VAL A 475 31.37 -30.63 -16.98
C VAL A 475 32.01 -30.29 -18.34
N LEU A 476 31.70 -29.12 -18.89
CA LEU A 476 32.17 -28.69 -20.21
C LEU A 476 33.41 -27.79 -20.14
N GLU A 477 33.87 -27.45 -18.93
CA GLU A 477 35.03 -26.59 -18.66
C GLU A 477 34.95 -25.26 -19.44
N PHE A 478 33.86 -24.51 -19.24
CA PHE A 478 33.61 -23.26 -19.99
C PHE A 478 34.70 -22.21 -19.82
N HIS A 479 35.32 -22.14 -18.65
CA HIS A 479 36.42 -21.20 -18.40
C HIS A 479 37.70 -21.62 -19.15
N ASP A 480 38.19 -22.82 -18.85
CA ASP A 480 39.51 -23.27 -19.31
C ASP A 480 39.55 -23.56 -20.82
N LYS A 481 38.48 -24.14 -21.39
CA LYS A 481 38.43 -24.53 -22.82
C LYS A 481 37.83 -23.48 -23.73
N HIS A 482 36.89 -22.68 -23.22
CA HIS A 482 36.06 -21.81 -24.04
C HIS A 482 36.21 -20.32 -23.70
N GLY A 483 37.08 -19.95 -22.75
CA GLY A 483 37.38 -18.57 -22.41
C GLY A 483 36.16 -17.79 -21.91
N VAL A 484 35.21 -18.48 -21.29
CA VAL A 484 34.04 -17.83 -20.68
C VAL A 484 34.42 -17.34 -19.29
N GLU A 485 34.13 -16.07 -19.00
CA GLU A 485 34.39 -15.49 -17.69
C GLU A 485 33.47 -16.11 -16.63
N VAL A 486 34.04 -16.51 -15.50
CA VAL A 486 33.35 -17.13 -14.37
C VAL A 486 33.55 -16.33 -13.08
N VAL A 487 32.68 -16.54 -12.10
CA VAL A 487 32.69 -15.82 -10.81
C VAL A 487 34.02 -15.94 -10.06
N GLY A 488 34.69 -17.08 -10.14
CA GLY A 488 35.96 -17.31 -9.47
C GLY A 488 35.81 -17.68 -8.00
N LYS A 489 36.92 -17.66 -7.26
CA LYS A 489 37.02 -18.24 -5.90
C LYS A 489 36.24 -17.42 -4.88
N ILE A 490 35.39 -18.07 -4.07
CA ILE A 490 34.57 -17.39 -3.08
C ILE A 490 35.04 -17.73 -1.66
N PRO A 491 35.40 -16.73 -0.82
CA PRO A 491 35.79 -17.01 0.56
C PRO A 491 34.60 -17.56 1.36
N THR A 492 34.79 -18.74 1.96
CA THR A 492 33.81 -19.32 2.88
C THR A 492 33.86 -18.60 4.22
N GLY A 493 32.71 -18.15 4.72
CA GLY A 493 32.61 -17.52 6.03
C GLY A 493 32.02 -16.11 5.98
N LEU A 494 31.77 -15.57 7.17
CA LEU A 494 31.44 -14.16 7.32
C LEU A 494 32.72 -13.31 7.30
N PRO A 495 32.68 -12.12 6.67
CA PRO A 495 33.83 -11.24 6.68
C PRO A 495 34.09 -10.75 8.11
N LEU A 496 35.35 -10.63 8.48
CA LEU A 496 35.72 -10.00 9.74
C LEU A 496 35.33 -8.51 9.69
N PRO A 497 34.78 -7.93 10.77
CA PRO A 497 34.50 -6.50 10.84
C PRO A 497 35.77 -5.68 10.55
N ARG A 498 35.72 -4.81 9.56
CA ARG A 498 36.81 -3.88 9.17
C ARG A 498 36.29 -2.45 9.13
N LEU A 499 37.11 -1.52 9.58
CA LEU A 499 36.76 -0.10 9.50
C LEU A 499 36.88 0.38 8.03
N PRO A 500 35.86 1.06 7.47
CA PRO A 500 35.99 1.72 6.17
C PRO A 500 37.12 2.75 6.19
N LYS A 501 37.91 2.81 5.13
CA LYS A 501 39.04 3.76 5.05
C LYS A 501 38.51 5.20 4.96
N MET A 502 38.72 5.99 6.02
CA MET A 502 38.20 7.36 6.11
C MET A 502 38.69 8.30 5.00
N ASN A 503 39.87 8.05 4.44
CA ASN A 503 40.37 8.85 3.32
C ASN A 503 39.42 8.76 2.11
N ARG A 504 38.96 7.54 1.77
CA ARG A 504 38.04 7.30 0.66
C ARG A 504 36.62 7.81 0.95
N VAL A 505 36.21 7.86 2.22
CA VAL A 505 34.90 8.40 2.64
C VAL A 505 34.74 9.87 2.21
N ARG A 506 35.82 10.65 2.25
CA ARG A 506 35.80 12.05 1.79
C ARG A 506 35.55 12.14 0.29
N ASP A 507 36.18 11.27 -0.49
CA ASP A 507 36.14 11.27 -1.96
C ASP A 507 34.74 10.89 -2.49
N VAL A 508 34.04 10.00 -1.80
CA VAL A 508 32.69 9.52 -2.17
C VAL A 508 31.54 10.29 -1.54
N PHE A 509 31.83 11.31 -0.72
CA PHE A 509 30.81 11.93 0.13
C PHE A 509 29.67 12.61 -0.67
N VAL A 510 30.00 13.21 -1.82
CA VAL A 510 28.99 13.86 -2.67
C VAL A 510 28.07 12.82 -3.30
N ASP A 511 28.61 11.71 -3.79
CA ASP A 511 27.81 10.64 -4.40
C ASP A 511 26.95 9.93 -3.36
N ALA A 512 27.47 9.81 -2.12
CA ALA A 512 26.73 9.27 -1.00
C ALA A 512 25.44 10.04 -0.70
N ILE A 513 25.38 11.35 -0.97
CA ILE A 513 24.16 12.15 -0.81
C ILE A 513 23.08 11.67 -1.78
N THR A 514 23.41 11.54 -3.06
CA THR A 514 22.46 11.07 -4.08
C THR A 514 22.02 9.64 -3.79
N VAL A 515 22.97 8.73 -3.50
CA VAL A 515 22.67 7.33 -3.17
C VAL A 515 21.80 7.21 -1.92
N ALA A 516 22.03 8.03 -0.90
CA ALA A 516 21.21 8.06 0.32
C ALA A 516 19.76 8.49 0.03
N ILE A 517 19.57 9.56 -0.74
CA ILE A 517 18.23 10.05 -1.12
C ILE A 517 17.48 8.97 -1.91
N VAL A 518 18.13 8.34 -2.89
CA VAL A 518 17.53 7.24 -3.68
C VAL A 518 17.16 6.06 -2.80
N THR A 519 18.09 5.62 -1.94
CA THR A 519 17.90 4.46 -1.06
C THR A 519 16.72 4.68 -0.12
N TYR A 520 16.63 5.86 0.51
CA TYR A 520 15.51 6.23 1.36
C TYR A 520 14.20 6.34 0.58
N ALA A 521 14.21 7.03 -0.57
CA ALA A 521 13.04 7.25 -1.41
C ALA A 521 12.39 5.92 -1.82
N ILE A 522 13.18 5.01 -2.40
CA ILE A 522 12.69 3.73 -2.89
C ILE A 522 12.19 2.87 -1.72
N THR A 523 12.96 2.78 -0.64
CA THR A 523 12.57 1.97 0.52
C THR A 523 11.27 2.48 1.15
N PHE A 524 11.16 3.79 1.36
CA PHE A 524 9.96 4.39 1.93
C PHE A 524 8.75 4.29 0.99
N SER A 525 8.93 4.48 -0.32
CA SER A 525 7.83 4.35 -1.29
C SER A 525 7.28 2.93 -1.36
N VAL A 526 8.16 1.92 -1.36
CA VAL A 526 7.76 0.51 -1.27
C VAL A 526 7.06 0.23 0.07
N ALA A 527 7.57 0.80 1.17
CA ALA A 527 6.98 0.60 2.50
C ALA A 527 5.55 1.17 2.55
N LYS A 528 5.38 2.40 2.05
CA LYS A 528 4.11 3.11 1.97
C LYS A 528 3.12 2.40 1.04
N LEU A 529 3.58 1.82 -0.07
CA LEU A 529 2.75 1.05 -0.99
C LEU A 529 2.08 -0.14 -0.27
N PHE A 530 2.85 -0.98 0.43
CA PHE A 530 2.30 -2.12 1.16
C PHE A 530 1.53 -1.71 2.41
N ALA A 531 1.93 -0.63 3.07
CA ALA A 531 1.19 -0.03 4.19
C ALA A 531 -0.23 0.37 3.77
N LYS A 532 -0.36 1.06 2.63
CA LYS A 532 -1.64 1.43 2.03
C LYS A 532 -2.44 0.20 1.59
N LYS A 533 -1.79 -0.78 0.97
CA LYS A 533 -2.44 -2.02 0.49
C LYS A 533 -3.04 -2.87 1.62
N HIS A 534 -2.35 -2.99 2.76
CA HIS A 534 -2.76 -3.84 3.88
C HIS A 534 -3.28 -3.07 5.11
N GLY A 535 -3.50 -1.76 4.99
CA GLY A 535 -4.12 -0.94 6.03
C GLY A 535 -3.29 -0.76 7.31
N TYR A 536 -1.96 -0.83 7.25
CA TYR A 536 -1.08 -0.51 8.38
C TYR A 536 -0.34 0.82 8.19
N LYS A 537 0.23 1.37 9.26
CA LYS A 537 0.98 2.64 9.22
C LYS A 537 2.48 2.37 9.25
N VAL A 538 3.22 3.12 8.44
CA VAL A 538 4.69 3.15 8.41
C VAL A 538 5.15 4.52 8.88
N ASP A 539 6.12 4.56 9.79
CA ASP A 539 6.67 5.80 10.33
C ASP A 539 7.92 6.21 9.55
N ALA A 540 7.83 7.29 8.78
CA ALA A 540 8.93 7.81 7.96
C ALA A 540 10.19 8.13 8.78
N ALA A 541 10.03 8.69 9.99
CA ALA A 541 11.14 9.03 10.85
C ALA A 541 11.83 7.78 11.44
N GLN A 542 11.08 6.69 11.60
CA GLN A 542 11.66 5.41 12.02
C GLN A 542 12.35 4.70 10.85
N GLU A 543 11.78 4.73 9.64
CA GLU A 543 12.38 4.12 8.46
C GLU A 543 13.75 4.71 8.12
N ILE A 544 13.89 6.05 8.15
CA ILE A 544 15.19 6.68 7.89
C ILE A 544 16.24 6.34 8.95
N ARG A 545 15.83 6.19 10.23
CA ARG A 545 16.71 5.74 11.32
C ARG A 545 17.09 4.28 11.21
N ALA A 546 16.15 3.43 10.81
CA ALA A 546 16.41 2.02 10.57
C ALA A 546 17.43 1.87 9.44
N LEU A 547 17.23 2.57 8.32
CA LEU A 547 18.14 2.54 7.19
C LEU A 547 19.53 3.08 7.52
N SER A 548 19.64 4.20 8.26
CA SER A 548 20.95 4.74 8.63
C SER A 548 21.77 3.74 9.44
N ILE A 549 21.17 3.10 10.45
CA ILE A 549 21.83 2.07 11.25
C ILE A 549 22.16 0.84 10.40
N CYS A 550 21.25 0.42 9.51
CA CYS A 550 21.51 -0.69 8.59
C CYS A 550 22.76 -0.45 7.74
N GLN A 551 22.90 0.73 7.13
CA GLN A 551 24.07 1.05 6.29
C GLN A 551 25.35 1.20 7.11
N LEU A 552 25.30 1.93 8.24
CA LEU A 552 26.47 2.13 9.10
C LEU A 552 27.03 0.80 9.62
N VAL A 553 26.17 -0.06 10.19
CA VAL A 553 26.60 -1.34 10.73
C VAL A 553 27.07 -2.28 9.61
N SER A 554 26.39 -2.29 8.47
CA SER A 554 26.74 -3.19 7.36
C SER A 554 28.05 -2.80 6.66
N SER A 555 28.41 -1.51 6.68
CA SER A 555 29.69 -1.05 6.11
C SER A 555 30.92 -1.69 6.78
N PHE A 556 30.82 -2.03 8.08
CA PHE A 556 31.90 -2.72 8.78
C PHE A 556 32.08 -4.17 8.33
N MET A 557 31.06 -4.78 7.74
CA MET A 557 31.03 -6.18 7.31
C MET A 557 31.14 -6.31 5.79
N LEU A 558 31.87 -5.38 5.16
CA LEU A 558 32.12 -5.35 3.72
C LEU A 558 30.86 -5.33 2.83
N CYS A 559 29.75 -4.81 3.33
CA CYS A 559 28.51 -4.73 2.56
C CYS A 559 28.46 -3.49 1.66
N HIS A 560 27.68 -3.61 0.60
CA HIS A 560 27.30 -2.54 -0.32
C HIS A 560 26.07 -1.78 0.20
N PRO A 561 25.77 -0.55 -0.27
CA PRO A 561 24.55 0.15 0.14
C PRO A 561 23.29 -0.68 -0.16
N SER A 562 22.57 -1.03 0.89
CA SER A 562 21.34 -1.83 0.80
C SER A 562 20.11 -0.96 0.57
N SER A 563 19.11 -1.49 -0.13
CA SER A 563 17.81 -0.84 -0.37
C SER A 563 16.69 -1.87 -0.50
N ALA A 564 15.44 -1.45 -0.35
CA ALA A 564 14.30 -2.29 -0.69
C ALA A 564 14.17 -2.46 -2.21
N SER A 565 13.54 -3.55 -2.65
CA SER A 565 13.07 -3.64 -4.03
C SER A 565 11.59 -3.98 -4.10
N LEU A 566 10.91 -3.40 -5.09
CA LEU A 566 9.51 -3.68 -5.35
C LEU A 566 9.29 -5.15 -5.75
N SER A 567 10.17 -5.71 -6.57
CA SER A 567 10.09 -7.10 -7.04
C SER A 567 10.09 -8.11 -5.89
N ARG A 568 11.10 -8.05 -5.00
CA ARG A 568 11.24 -8.96 -3.86
C ARG A 568 10.12 -8.79 -2.84
N SER A 569 9.76 -7.55 -2.52
CA SER A 569 8.68 -7.26 -1.58
C SER A 569 7.32 -7.73 -2.12
N THR A 570 7.09 -7.60 -3.43
CA THR A 570 5.86 -8.10 -4.07
C THR A 570 5.80 -9.62 -4.03
N ILE A 571 6.91 -10.32 -4.24
CA ILE A 571 6.93 -11.79 -4.12
C ILE A 571 6.67 -12.22 -2.67
N ASN A 572 7.31 -11.55 -1.70
CA ASN A 572 7.08 -11.81 -0.28
C ASN A 572 5.59 -11.65 0.09
N GLU A 573 4.95 -10.59 -0.40
CA GLU A 573 3.53 -10.33 -0.20
C GLU A 573 2.63 -11.32 -0.94
N GLN A 574 2.94 -11.69 -2.19
CA GLN A 574 2.14 -12.64 -2.98
C GLN A 574 2.08 -14.03 -2.35
N ILE A 575 3.14 -14.45 -1.67
CA ILE A 575 3.18 -15.73 -0.94
C ILE A 575 2.40 -15.66 0.37
N GLY A 576 2.09 -14.45 0.83
CA GLY A 576 1.21 -14.20 1.98
C GLY A 576 1.92 -13.75 3.24
N ALA A 577 3.20 -13.35 3.17
CA ALA A 577 3.95 -12.85 4.34
C ALA A 577 3.13 -11.86 5.16
N LYS A 578 3.07 -12.08 6.48
CA LYS A 578 2.30 -11.27 7.43
C LYS A 578 3.20 -10.45 8.34
N SER A 579 4.47 -10.82 8.49
CA SER A 579 5.41 -10.12 9.35
C SER A 579 6.84 -10.15 8.80
N GLN A 580 7.72 -9.39 9.47
CA GLN A 580 9.16 -9.39 9.22
C GLN A 580 9.85 -10.71 9.61
N LEU A 581 9.14 -11.67 10.21
CA LEU A 581 9.66 -13.02 10.40
C LEU A 581 10.04 -13.67 9.06
N SER A 582 9.32 -13.36 7.97
CA SER A 582 9.68 -13.79 6.62
C SER A 582 11.11 -13.36 6.24
N SER A 583 11.44 -12.09 6.44
CA SER A 583 12.78 -11.55 6.19
C SER A 583 13.85 -12.15 7.13
N PHE A 584 13.49 -12.47 8.38
CA PHE A 584 14.39 -13.15 9.31
C PHE A 584 14.74 -14.57 8.84
N ILE A 585 13.73 -15.35 8.43
CA ILE A 585 13.93 -16.68 7.84
C ILE A 585 14.77 -16.56 6.57
N SER A 586 14.50 -15.55 5.74
CA SER A 586 15.27 -15.30 4.53
C SER A 586 16.76 -15.04 4.82
N ALA A 587 17.06 -14.18 5.79
CA ALA A 587 18.44 -13.92 6.22
C ALA A 587 19.13 -15.19 6.75
N TRP A 588 18.43 -16.02 7.52
CA TRP A 588 18.96 -17.29 8.01
C TRP A 588 19.31 -18.28 6.89
N VAL A 589 18.45 -18.41 5.87
CA VAL A 589 18.73 -19.26 4.71
C VAL A 589 19.94 -18.75 3.94
N ILE A 590 20.06 -17.44 3.73
CA ILE A 590 21.22 -16.83 3.06
C ILE A 590 22.51 -17.07 3.87
N LEU A 591 22.46 -17.00 5.20
CA LEU A 591 23.61 -17.32 6.06
C LEU A 591 24.09 -18.77 5.86
N ILE A 592 23.17 -19.73 5.80
CA ILE A 592 23.52 -21.14 5.53
C ILE A 592 24.21 -21.27 4.18
N ILE A 593 23.72 -20.57 3.16
CA ILE A 593 24.29 -20.60 1.81
C ILE A 593 25.70 -20.02 1.77
N ILE A 594 25.92 -18.87 2.42
CA ILE A 594 27.24 -18.25 2.53
C ILE A 594 28.25 -19.22 3.15
N LEU A 595 27.83 -19.97 4.17
CA LEU A 595 28.72 -20.84 4.94
C LEU A 595 29.00 -22.18 4.24
N TRP A 596 28.05 -22.73 3.48
CA TRP A 596 28.13 -24.12 2.98
C TRP A 596 28.01 -24.27 1.45
N VAL A 597 27.29 -23.37 0.77
CA VAL A 597 26.91 -23.51 -0.64
C VAL A 597 27.72 -22.59 -1.55
N ALA A 598 28.28 -21.50 -1.03
CA ALA A 598 29.01 -20.50 -1.81
C ALA A 598 30.17 -21.05 -2.66
N PRO A 599 30.97 -22.05 -2.24
CA PRO A 599 32.00 -22.64 -3.10
C PRO A 599 31.46 -23.38 -4.33
N LEU A 600 30.19 -23.80 -4.29
CA LEU A 600 29.60 -24.52 -5.41
C LEU A 600 29.34 -23.62 -6.62
N VAL A 601 29.33 -22.29 -6.44
CA VAL A 601 29.02 -21.31 -7.50
C VAL A 601 30.25 -20.63 -8.09
N GLU A 602 31.46 -21.08 -7.77
CA GLU A 602 32.72 -20.52 -8.30
C GLU A 602 32.83 -20.66 -9.83
N GLN A 603 32.35 -21.78 -10.37
CA GLN A 603 32.36 -22.09 -11.81
C GLN A 603 31.19 -21.45 -12.58
N LEU A 604 30.38 -20.60 -11.95
CA LEU A 604 29.23 -19.98 -12.58
C LEU A 604 29.68 -18.94 -13.63
N PRO A 605 29.20 -19.02 -14.89
CA PRO A 605 29.51 -18.01 -15.90
C PRO A 605 28.89 -16.63 -15.61
N MET A 606 29.65 -15.56 -15.79
CA MET A 606 29.21 -14.17 -15.59
C MET A 606 28.08 -13.76 -16.54
N CYS A 607 28.06 -14.30 -17.77
CA CYS A 607 27.00 -14.05 -18.76
C CYS A 607 25.60 -14.52 -18.29
N VAL A 608 25.53 -15.50 -17.39
CA VAL A 608 24.27 -15.99 -16.79
C VAL A 608 23.74 -14.97 -15.78
N LEU A 609 24.61 -14.36 -14.98
CA LEU A 609 24.23 -13.31 -14.04
C LEU A 609 23.68 -12.08 -14.77
N ALA A 610 24.36 -11.65 -15.85
CA ALA A 610 23.88 -10.58 -16.73
C ALA A 610 22.49 -10.90 -17.33
N SER A 611 22.30 -12.15 -17.78
CA SER A 611 21.01 -12.62 -18.31
C SER A 611 19.89 -12.58 -17.27
N ILE A 612 20.18 -12.94 -16.01
CA ILE A 612 19.24 -12.84 -14.88
C ILE A 612 18.82 -11.37 -14.65
N ILE A 613 19.77 -10.43 -14.70
CA ILE A 613 19.48 -9.00 -14.57
C ILE A 613 18.57 -8.53 -15.69
N LEU A 614 18.89 -8.83 -16.95
CA LEU A 614 18.10 -8.39 -18.11
C LEU A 614 16.63 -8.81 -17.98
N VAL A 615 16.36 -10.05 -17.57
CA VAL A 615 14.99 -10.54 -17.37
C VAL A 615 14.33 -9.90 -16.14
N ALA A 616 15.08 -9.63 -15.07
CA ALA A 616 14.56 -8.99 -13.86
C ALA A 616 14.13 -7.53 -14.09
N LEU A 617 14.77 -6.82 -15.03
CA LEU A 617 14.46 -5.41 -15.35
C LEU A 617 13.14 -5.21 -16.10
N LYS A 618 12.53 -6.28 -16.62
CA LYS A 618 11.23 -6.23 -17.32
C LYS A 618 10.16 -5.46 -16.52
N SER A 619 10.07 -5.66 -15.21
CA SER A 619 9.08 -4.97 -14.37
C SER A 619 9.31 -3.45 -14.27
N MET A 620 10.55 -2.99 -14.41
CA MET A 620 10.90 -1.57 -14.38
C MET A 620 10.64 -0.92 -15.75
N LEU A 621 10.95 -1.62 -16.84
CA LEU A 621 10.69 -1.14 -18.21
C LEU A 621 9.20 -1.06 -18.55
N ILE A 622 8.37 -1.95 -18.00
CA ILE A 622 6.91 -1.91 -18.21
C ILE A 622 6.28 -0.61 -17.68
N GLN A 623 6.93 0.13 -16.77
CA GLN A 623 6.40 1.41 -16.27
C GLN A 623 6.19 2.45 -17.39
N VAL A 624 6.92 2.36 -18.50
CA VAL A 624 6.73 3.21 -19.69
C VAL A 624 5.32 3.05 -20.29
N THR A 625 4.67 1.90 -20.08
CA THR A 625 3.29 1.68 -20.56
C THR A 625 2.24 2.54 -19.84
N GLN A 626 2.60 3.19 -18.73
CA GLN A 626 1.69 4.06 -17.97
C GLN A 626 1.52 5.46 -18.61
N LEU A 627 2.37 5.84 -19.56
CA LEU A 627 2.40 7.18 -20.18
C LEU A 627 1.07 7.61 -20.80
N PRO A 628 0.38 6.76 -21.59
CA PRO A 628 -0.89 7.14 -22.20
C PRO A 628 -1.97 7.43 -21.15
N SER A 629 -1.94 6.72 -20.02
CA SER A 629 -2.86 6.96 -18.91
C SER A 629 -2.54 8.28 -18.22
N LEU A 630 -1.26 8.52 -17.89
CA LEU A 630 -0.80 9.77 -17.27
C LEU A 630 -1.17 10.99 -18.12
N TRP A 631 -0.96 10.93 -19.44
CA TRP A 631 -1.33 12.03 -20.36
C TRP A 631 -2.82 12.36 -20.35
N ARG A 632 -3.70 11.36 -20.17
CA ARG A 632 -5.15 11.56 -20.12
C ARG A 632 -5.60 12.12 -18.77
N THR A 633 -4.92 11.77 -17.68
CA THR A 633 -5.29 12.20 -16.31
C THR A 633 -4.68 13.55 -15.94
N SER A 634 -3.36 13.73 -16.08
CA SER A 634 -2.63 14.91 -15.61
C SER A 634 -1.43 15.21 -16.49
N LYS A 635 -1.46 16.35 -17.19
CA LYS A 635 -0.35 16.80 -18.03
C LYS A 635 0.92 17.09 -17.22
N TYR A 636 0.77 17.60 -16.00
CA TYR A 636 1.89 17.90 -15.10
C TYR A 636 2.62 16.62 -14.70
N ASP A 637 1.88 15.59 -14.28
CA ASP A 637 2.48 14.33 -13.82
C ASP A 637 3.14 13.59 -15.00
N PHE A 638 2.55 13.69 -16.20
CA PHE A 638 3.20 13.23 -17.44
C PHE A 638 4.51 13.98 -17.73
N MET A 639 4.54 15.31 -17.59
CA MET A 639 5.77 16.11 -17.80
C MET A 639 6.84 15.76 -16.76
N ILE A 640 6.48 15.60 -15.49
CA ILE A 640 7.40 15.18 -14.43
C ILE A 640 8.02 13.82 -14.76
N TRP A 641 7.19 12.85 -15.17
CA TRP A 641 7.67 11.54 -15.61
C TRP A 641 8.63 11.66 -16.80
N LEU A 642 8.26 12.45 -17.82
CA LEU A 642 9.05 12.61 -19.05
C LEU A 642 10.40 13.28 -18.79
N VAL A 643 10.43 14.35 -17.98
CA VAL A 643 11.68 15.04 -17.60
C VAL A 643 12.56 14.12 -16.76
N SER A 644 11.98 13.36 -15.84
CA SER A 644 12.72 12.36 -15.06
C SER A 644 13.35 11.30 -15.96
N PHE A 645 12.58 10.76 -16.91
CA PHE A 645 13.06 9.76 -17.86
C PHE A 645 14.16 10.31 -18.79
N LEU A 646 13.91 11.43 -19.46
CA LEU A 646 14.85 12.01 -20.41
C LEU A 646 16.12 12.55 -19.73
N GLY A 647 16.00 13.21 -18.57
CA GLY A 647 17.16 13.70 -17.82
C GLY A 647 18.10 12.57 -17.42
N THR A 648 17.54 11.42 -17.05
CA THR A 648 18.30 10.22 -16.67
C THR A 648 18.92 9.52 -17.89
N VAL A 649 18.19 9.37 -19.00
CA VAL A 649 18.70 8.71 -20.22
C VAL A 649 19.81 9.53 -20.89
N LEU A 650 19.63 10.85 -21.01
CA LEU A 650 20.56 11.71 -21.76
C LEU A 650 21.83 12.03 -20.97
N TRP A 651 21.75 12.08 -19.64
CA TRP A 651 22.88 12.39 -18.79
C TRP A 651 23.42 11.13 -18.11
N ASP A 652 23.01 10.89 -16.88
CA ASP A 652 23.32 9.71 -16.07
C ASP A 652 22.32 9.64 -14.90
N VAL A 653 22.28 8.50 -14.22
CA VAL A 653 21.40 8.20 -13.09
C VAL A 653 21.48 9.26 -11.98
N SER A 654 22.68 9.65 -11.57
CA SER A 654 22.85 10.62 -10.47
C SER A 654 22.27 12.00 -10.80
N GLN A 655 22.62 12.55 -11.97
CA GLN A 655 22.21 13.89 -12.39
C GLN A 655 20.74 13.94 -12.84
N GLY A 656 20.26 12.88 -13.50
CA GLY A 656 18.86 12.76 -13.93
C GLY A 656 17.87 12.88 -12.77
N LEU A 657 18.19 12.28 -11.62
CA LEU A 657 17.37 12.40 -10.42
C LEU A 657 17.31 13.84 -9.87
N VAL A 658 18.45 14.53 -9.81
CA VAL A 658 18.50 15.92 -9.33
C VAL A 658 17.63 16.81 -10.21
N ILE A 659 17.75 16.67 -11.53
CA ILE A 659 16.91 17.38 -12.51
C ILE A 659 15.43 17.07 -12.29
N ALA A 660 15.08 15.79 -12.08
CA ALA A 660 13.70 15.37 -11.85
C ALA A 660 13.09 15.98 -10.58
N ILE A 661 13.84 16.00 -9.48
CA ILE A 661 13.39 16.59 -8.20
C ILE A 661 13.21 18.09 -8.34
N LEU A 662 14.18 18.80 -8.94
CA LEU A 662 14.08 20.25 -9.16
C LEU A 662 12.88 20.61 -10.04
N PHE A 663 12.65 19.83 -11.10
CA PHE A 663 11.49 20.03 -11.98
C PHE A 663 10.16 19.74 -11.27
N SER A 664 10.09 18.69 -10.46
CA SER A 664 8.90 18.38 -9.65
C SER A 664 8.58 19.51 -8.67
N LEU A 665 9.59 20.04 -7.97
CA LEU A 665 9.44 21.21 -7.10
C LEU A 665 8.99 22.46 -7.86
N LEU A 666 9.58 22.73 -9.03
CA LEU A 666 9.18 23.85 -9.88
C LEU A 666 7.71 23.73 -10.29
N THR A 667 7.24 22.53 -10.61
CA THR A 667 5.85 22.27 -10.97
C THR A 667 4.90 22.60 -9.82
N ILE A 668 5.27 22.28 -8.57
CA ILE A 668 4.51 22.64 -7.37
C ILE A 668 4.43 24.17 -7.21
N VAL A 669 5.56 24.87 -7.40
CA VAL A 669 5.60 26.35 -7.31
C VAL A 669 4.70 26.99 -8.36
N ILE A 670 4.80 26.57 -9.63
CA ILE A 670 3.98 27.08 -10.73
C ILE A 670 2.48 26.86 -10.46
N ARG A 671 2.11 25.67 -9.99
CA ARG A 671 0.71 25.35 -9.64
C ARG A 671 0.18 26.20 -8.49
N THR A 672 1.05 26.54 -7.54
CA THR A 672 0.70 27.40 -6.41
C THR A 672 0.52 28.87 -6.83
N GLN A 673 1.28 29.33 -7.84
CA GLN A 673 1.19 30.68 -8.39
C GLN A 673 0.01 30.90 -9.35
N MET A 674 -0.49 29.85 -10.01
CA MET A 674 -1.67 29.92 -10.88
C MET A 674 -2.89 29.18 -10.27
N PRO A 675 -3.41 29.60 -9.11
CA PRO A 675 -4.61 29.01 -8.56
C PRO A 675 -5.82 29.35 -9.44
N LYS A 676 -6.65 28.34 -9.75
CA LYS A 676 -7.87 28.47 -10.58
C LYS A 676 -8.93 29.45 -10.05
N ALA A 677 -8.72 30.04 -8.87
CA ALA A 677 -9.66 30.95 -8.24
C ALA A 677 -9.55 32.41 -8.75
N PHE A 678 -8.50 32.74 -9.52
CA PHE A 678 -8.24 34.11 -9.99
C PHE A 678 -8.23 34.27 -11.52
N SER A 679 -8.63 33.24 -12.28
CA SER A 679 -8.67 33.26 -13.75
C SER A 679 -10.10 33.32 -14.30
#